data_AF-A0A960DT73-F1
#
_entry.id   AF-A0A960DT73-F1
#
_cell.length_a   1.000
_cell.length_b   1.000
_cell.length_c   1.000
_cell.angle_alpha   90.00
_cell.angle_beta   90.00
_cell.angle_gamma   90.00
#
_symmetry.space_group_name_H-M   'P 1'
#
loop_
_entity.id
_entity.type
_entity.pdbx_description
1 polymer ?
#
loop_
_entity_poly.entity_id
_entity_poly.type
_entity_poly.pdbx_seq_one_letter_code
_entity_poly.pdbx_strand_id
1 'polypeptide(L)'
;MADISISPPVGEAPLAPTALCAVTITADGIGYVRDLLAPFTPLGWAELEVLAAFAAEEPAAPTAVIDAVAERTGAAKREVRQFIAKSRYAKRLATDERTPWRAVPDHDDLAAPAPSLADDQLLVLRLPITLRLADGTFEAIDHEGRRIAALRPIEVAVTALAIEPTTVPAVVAGAAAAGLGEIDEAGIRDLLGRLARAGLLRPARTASAGDEAPLGPSRQELVEQAFARHAEAQRQAEAEREAATGVRRTMVVPVTFDVGAPLALGLIVASAREHDGGRLQDDYWFRTDWVWRDQLLDELTDEPAVFLMSNYLWSHQRCLEVSRQVKERNPRHLTVHGGPDAPKYEGDAEAHLRDHPYVDVLVRGEGEATAVEVLDALVPVVRGTATLAEALADVPGVTFRDGDRIVRTEDRERIAVVDEIPSPYLLGLFDPFLGIPDLFVTIETNRGCPYGCTFCDWGSATTSRVRKFDLDRVYAELEWCGAAGVSSVGVADANFGMFERDIEIAEKVADVRRRTAAPHTFGVSYAKNTVRHLEHIIRTLAGAGIMAQGVLSLQTMDAGTLEVIHRSNIKTERYDGIAAQMRQAGLPLMIELMMGLPGQSVASFTDDLQHCIDREVPARINQTTVLVNSPMNDPAYRAEHEIETAYPVGPGVHAQITSTKTFTAEDHGHMESLRRSMIVYENFGMLRLASRYVRHETGRLEMDLYELVRTRTFAEPERWPALALLARFAYSTMAPPYSWSLVVADLRRFLVDEVGVADDAALDAVLRAQHALLPAQGREFPVAIEVDHDVTAWHAAMVAAKHDGHLHDWPDHVAPLRSHGPGVVTVDDPDRISEISVGLNGIHGSLGINWELDSPLSRARISSSQLVDFDQILPRHQVDA
;
A
#
# COMPACT_ATOMS: atom_id res chain seq x y z
N MET A 1 -2.21 13.66 21.56
CA MET A 1 -2.22 14.75 20.56
C MET A 1 -1.00 15.64 20.82
N ALA A 2 0.08 15.40 20.10
CA ALA A 2 1.26 16.25 20.08
C ALA A 2 1.57 16.53 18.60
N ASP A 3 1.82 17.80 18.28
CA ASP A 3 2.18 18.29 16.95
C ASP A 3 3.27 17.41 16.30
N ILE A 4 2.87 16.65 15.28
CA ILE A 4 3.76 15.78 14.49
C ILE A 4 4.47 16.67 13.46
N SER A 5 5.57 17.28 13.88
CA SER A 5 6.52 17.92 12.97
C SER A 5 7.46 16.85 12.40
N ILE A 6 7.13 16.32 11.22
CA ILE A 6 8.09 15.57 10.40
C ILE A 6 9.18 16.55 9.97
N SER A 7 10.35 16.50 10.61
CA SER A 7 11.54 17.18 10.09
C SER A 7 11.95 16.50 8.78
N PRO A 8 12.22 17.25 7.69
CA PRO A 8 12.71 16.64 6.46
C PRO A 8 14.11 16.02 6.71
N PRO A 9 14.43 14.86 6.11
CA PRO A 9 15.74 14.26 6.19
C PRO A 9 16.80 15.22 5.68
N VAL A 10 17.90 15.27 6.42
CA VAL A 10 19.06 16.12 6.17
C VAL A 10 19.75 15.62 4.89
N GLY A 11 19.76 16.44 3.83
CA GLY A 11 20.50 16.16 2.60
C GLY A 11 19.98 16.85 1.35
N GLU A 12 18.70 17.24 1.30
CA GLU A 12 18.19 17.97 0.14
C GLU A 12 18.57 19.46 0.22
N ALA A 13 19.31 19.94 -0.78
CA ALA A 13 19.59 21.36 -0.97
C ALA A 13 18.28 22.15 -0.88
N PRO A 14 18.26 23.33 -0.23
CA PRO A 14 17.05 24.11 -0.07
C PRO A 14 16.39 24.33 -1.43
N LEU A 15 15.13 23.88 -1.56
CA LEU A 15 14.27 24.01 -2.74
C LEU A 15 14.65 25.22 -3.61
N ALA A 16 15.16 24.94 -4.82
CA ALA A 16 15.18 25.95 -5.86
C ALA A 16 13.72 26.40 -6.09
N PRO A 17 13.42 27.70 -6.06
CA PRO A 17 12.04 28.22 -6.06
C PRO A 17 11.24 28.03 -7.37
N THR A 18 11.62 27.09 -8.25
CA THR A 18 10.95 26.81 -9.56
C THR A 18 10.25 25.47 -9.66
N ALA A 19 10.26 24.62 -8.65
CA ALA A 19 9.62 23.30 -8.75
C ALA A 19 8.08 23.33 -8.73
N LEU A 20 7.46 24.47 -9.01
CA LEU A 20 6.09 24.77 -8.65
C LEU A 20 5.42 25.55 -9.78
N CYS A 21 5.02 24.78 -10.79
CA CYS A 21 4.23 25.24 -11.95
C CYS A 21 2.98 24.39 -12.17
N ALA A 22 2.57 23.60 -11.17
CA ALA A 22 1.37 22.80 -11.24
C ALA A 22 0.61 22.72 -9.92
N VAL A 23 -0.72 22.74 -10.02
CA VAL A 23 -1.67 22.45 -8.94
C VAL A 23 -2.39 21.16 -9.29
N THR A 24 -2.64 20.29 -8.32
CA THR A 24 -3.36 19.03 -8.56
C THR A 24 -4.65 19.02 -7.76
N ILE A 25 -5.73 18.61 -8.41
CA ILE A 25 -7.00 18.27 -7.79
C ILE A 25 -6.99 16.75 -7.58
N THR A 26 -7.15 16.32 -6.33
CA THR A 26 -7.18 14.91 -5.91
C THR A 26 -8.48 14.62 -5.16
N ALA A 27 -8.68 13.39 -4.69
CA ALA A 27 -9.80 13.08 -3.80
C ALA A 27 -9.74 13.86 -2.48
N ASP A 28 -8.54 14.22 -2.02
CA ASP A 28 -8.32 14.96 -0.78
C ASP A 28 -8.44 16.49 -0.96
N GLY A 29 -8.78 16.96 -2.17
CA GLY A 29 -8.98 18.37 -2.49
C GLY A 29 -7.95 18.94 -3.45
N ILE A 30 -7.83 20.28 -3.45
CA ILE A 30 -6.89 21.03 -4.29
C ILE A 30 -5.62 21.30 -3.51
N GLY A 31 -4.48 21.10 -4.15
CA GLY A 31 -3.22 21.34 -3.48
C GLY A 31 -2.03 21.25 -4.40
N TYR A 32 -0.87 21.40 -3.78
CA TYR A 32 0.41 21.11 -4.42
C TYR A 32 1.27 20.33 -3.44
N VAL A 33 2.24 19.59 -3.98
CA VAL A 33 3.24 18.90 -3.18
C VAL A 33 4.42 19.85 -3.04
N ARG A 34 4.72 20.29 -1.81
CA ARG A 34 5.76 21.31 -1.55
C ARG A 34 7.17 20.72 -1.65
N ASP A 35 7.30 19.45 -1.30
CA ASP A 35 8.56 18.73 -1.18
C ASP A 35 8.30 17.23 -1.39
N LEU A 36 9.33 16.46 -1.75
CA LEU A 36 9.25 15.00 -1.94
C LEU A 36 8.63 14.29 -0.73
N LEU A 37 8.76 14.89 0.46
CA LEU A 37 8.35 14.32 1.75
C LEU A 37 7.30 15.14 2.49
N ALA A 38 6.85 16.26 1.91
CA ALA A 38 5.83 17.09 2.55
C ALA A 38 4.43 16.55 2.22
N PRO A 39 3.50 16.53 3.20
CA PRO A 39 2.11 16.21 2.94
C PRO A 39 1.53 17.17 1.89
N PHE A 40 0.50 16.69 1.19
CA PHE A 40 -0.29 17.48 0.26
C PHE A 40 -0.68 18.80 0.93
N THR A 41 -0.22 19.92 0.38
CA THR A 41 -0.50 21.24 0.96
C THR A 41 -1.82 21.72 0.37
N PRO A 42 -2.91 21.76 1.15
CA PRO A 42 -4.21 22.18 0.63
C PRO A 42 -4.17 23.66 0.23
N LEU A 43 -4.87 23.97 -0.86
CA LEU A 43 -5.03 25.32 -1.40
C LEU A 43 -6.50 25.73 -1.34
N GLY A 44 -6.77 26.92 -0.83
CA GLY A 44 -8.06 27.59 -0.95
C GLY A 44 -8.07 28.58 -2.12
N TRP A 45 -9.21 29.24 -2.30
CA TRP A 45 -9.38 30.24 -3.37
C TRP A 45 -8.40 31.41 -3.24
N ALA A 46 -8.16 31.93 -2.03
CA ALA A 46 -7.22 33.01 -1.80
C ALA A 46 -5.78 32.64 -2.19
N GLU A 47 -5.35 31.42 -1.86
CA GLU A 47 -4.04 30.94 -2.26
C GLU A 47 -3.92 30.78 -3.77
N LEU A 48 -4.95 30.24 -4.46
CA LEU A 48 -4.96 30.10 -5.92
C LEU A 48 -4.85 31.46 -6.63
N GLU A 49 -5.52 32.49 -6.10
CA GLU A 49 -5.42 33.87 -6.61
C GLU A 49 -4.01 34.44 -6.45
N VAL A 50 -3.35 34.17 -5.32
CA VAL A 50 -1.94 34.55 -5.13
C VAL A 50 -1.05 33.91 -6.18
N LEU A 51 -1.19 32.59 -6.41
CA LEU A 51 -0.38 31.87 -7.39
C LEU A 51 -0.59 32.41 -8.81
N ALA A 52 -1.84 32.63 -9.21
CA ALA A 52 -2.18 33.19 -10.51
C ALA A 52 -1.66 34.62 -10.71
N ALA A 53 -1.80 35.49 -9.71
CA ALA A 53 -1.32 36.87 -9.80
C ALA A 53 0.20 36.96 -10.01
N PHE A 54 0.96 36.02 -9.44
CA PHE A 54 2.39 35.95 -9.64
C PHE A 54 2.80 35.28 -10.96
N ALA A 55 1.94 34.46 -11.57
CA ALA A 55 2.20 33.80 -12.85
C ALA A 55 1.70 34.58 -14.08
N ALA A 56 1.13 35.77 -13.89
CA ALA A 56 0.73 36.65 -14.98
C ALA A 56 1.94 37.18 -15.77
N GLU A 57 1.73 37.60 -17.03
CA GLU A 57 2.77 38.15 -17.90
C GLU A 57 3.54 39.32 -17.25
N GLU A 58 2.83 40.13 -16.45
CA GLU A 58 3.37 41.20 -15.62
C GLU A 58 2.98 40.96 -14.15
N PRO A 59 3.87 40.35 -13.33
CA PRO A 59 3.56 40.03 -11.95
C PRO A 59 3.43 41.31 -11.11
N ALA A 60 2.34 41.40 -10.33
CA ALA A 60 2.13 42.53 -9.44
C ALA A 60 3.07 42.48 -8.22
N ALA A 61 3.41 43.65 -7.68
CA ALA A 61 4.19 43.73 -6.44
C ALA A 61 3.47 43.01 -5.29
N PRO A 62 4.18 42.30 -4.38
CA PRO A 62 3.54 41.48 -3.35
C PRO A 62 2.49 42.23 -2.51
N THR A 63 2.72 43.50 -2.19
CA THR A 63 1.75 44.33 -1.46
C THR A 63 0.45 44.54 -2.23
N ALA A 64 0.53 44.76 -3.54
CA ALA A 64 -0.64 44.92 -4.40
C ALA A 64 -1.42 43.60 -4.52
N VAL A 65 -0.72 42.47 -4.63
CA VAL A 65 -1.33 41.13 -4.61
C VAL A 65 -2.08 40.90 -3.29
N ILE A 66 -1.46 41.19 -2.14
CA ILE A 66 -2.08 41.00 -0.82
C ILE A 66 -3.38 41.80 -0.71
N ASP A 67 -3.36 43.06 -1.12
CA ASP A 67 -4.53 43.94 -1.01
C ASP A 67 -5.65 43.48 -1.95
N ALA A 68 -5.32 43.16 -3.21
CA ALA A 68 -6.29 42.69 -4.20
C ALA A 68 -6.92 41.34 -3.83
N VAL A 69 -6.12 40.38 -3.36
CA VAL A 69 -6.62 39.05 -2.95
C VAL A 69 -7.52 39.17 -1.73
N ALA A 70 -7.13 39.95 -0.72
CA ALA A 70 -7.94 40.14 0.49
C ALA A 70 -9.27 40.85 0.18
N GLU A 71 -9.26 41.82 -0.73
CA GLU A 71 -10.49 42.50 -1.18
C GLU A 71 -11.43 41.54 -1.94
N ARG A 72 -10.88 40.73 -2.83
CA ARG A 72 -11.68 39.81 -3.68
C ARG A 72 -12.23 38.61 -2.93
N THR A 73 -11.40 37.99 -2.10
CA THR A 73 -11.72 36.71 -1.44
C THR A 73 -12.25 36.86 -0.01
N GLY A 74 -12.13 38.06 0.57
CA GLY A 74 -12.45 38.31 1.98
C GLY A 74 -11.42 37.73 2.98
N ALA A 75 -10.34 37.10 2.50
CA ALA A 75 -9.29 36.53 3.35
C ALA A 75 -8.57 37.61 4.17
N ALA A 76 -8.13 37.27 5.38
CA ALA A 76 -7.39 38.22 6.19
C ALA A 76 -6.02 38.51 5.54
N LYS A 77 -5.67 39.79 5.35
CA LYS A 77 -4.35 40.20 4.79
C LYS A 77 -3.15 39.54 5.48
N ARG A 78 -3.28 39.17 6.77
CA ARG A 78 -2.26 38.44 7.53
C ARG A 78 -2.06 37.01 7.01
N GLU A 79 -3.14 36.30 6.68
CA GLU A 79 -3.09 34.93 6.17
C GLU A 79 -2.47 34.89 4.78
N VAL A 80 -2.91 35.80 3.89
CA VAL A 80 -2.31 35.97 2.55
C VAL A 80 -0.81 36.26 2.64
N ARG A 81 -0.38 37.15 3.55
CA ARG A 81 1.05 37.41 3.82
C ARG A 81 1.79 36.17 4.32
N GLN A 82 1.19 35.41 5.23
CA GLN A 82 1.79 34.18 5.74
C GLN A 82 1.96 33.14 4.64
N PHE A 83 0.96 32.97 3.77
CA PHE A 83 1.06 32.09 2.61
C PHE A 83 2.17 32.54 1.66
N ILE A 84 2.22 33.83 1.28
CA ILE A 84 3.30 34.39 0.44
C ILE A 84 4.68 34.16 1.07
N ALA A 85 4.83 34.38 2.38
CA ALA A 85 6.09 34.15 3.08
C ALA A 85 6.50 32.67 3.14
N LYS A 86 5.53 31.77 3.35
CA LYS A 86 5.75 30.31 3.41
C LYS A 86 5.97 29.70 2.03
N SER A 87 5.36 30.26 0.99
CA SER A 87 5.26 29.63 -0.31
C SER A 87 6.59 29.55 -1.07
N ARG A 88 7.64 30.32 -0.69
CA ARG A 88 8.93 30.47 -1.44
C ARG A 88 8.79 30.84 -2.94
N TYR A 89 7.57 30.78 -3.49
CA TYR A 89 7.02 31.16 -4.80
C TYR A 89 7.38 32.60 -5.18
N ALA A 90 7.24 33.52 -4.20
CA ALA A 90 7.38 34.96 -4.42
C ALA A 90 8.81 35.44 -4.69
N LYS A 91 9.85 34.64 -4.35
CA LYS A 91 11.24 35.04 -4.60
C LYS A 91 11.71 34.83 -6.04
N ARG A 92 11.02 34.02 -6.86
CA ARG A 92 11.38 33.83 -8.28
C ARG A 92 10.42 34.48 -9.26
N LEU A 93 9.12 34.50 -8.92
CA LEU A 93 8.12 35.23 -9.72
C LEU A 93 8.33 36.76 -9.67
N ALA A 94 9.21 37.24 -8.79
CA ALA A 94 9.61 38.64 -8.67
C ALA A 94 11.04 38.93 -9.19
N THR A 95 11.80 37.95 -9.70
CA THR A 95 13.22 38.15 -10.10
C THR A 95 13.46 38.30 -11.60
N ASP A 96 12.42 38.47 -12.42
CA ASP A 96 12.51 38.62 -13.90
C ASP A 96 13.18 37.44 -14.67
N GLU A 97 13.74 36.44 -13.98
CA GLU A 97 14.22 35.19 -14.58
C GLU A 97 13.02 34.31 -14.96
N ARG A 98 12.60 34.42 -16.23
CA ARG A 98 11.55 33.59 -16.84
C ARG A 98 12.17 32.32 -17.38
N THR A 99 11.63 31.17 -16.99
CA THR A 99 11.70 29.98 -17.84
C THR A 99 10.60 30.11 -18.91
N PRO A 100 10.91 30.27 -20.20
CA PRO A 100 9.88 30.29 -21.23
C PRO A 100 9.27 28.89 -21.35
N TRP A 101 8.10 28.70 -20.75
CA TRP A 101 7.29 27.51 -20.99
C TRP A 101 6.91 27.47 -22.45
N ARG A 102 7.06 26.30 -23.07
CA ARG A 102 6.64 26.11 -24.46
C ARG A 102 5.15 26.41 -24.56
N ALA A 103 4.78 27.30 -25.48
CA ALA A 103 3.38 27.52 -25.83
C ALA A 103 2.75 26.17 -26.22
N VAL A 104 1.58 25.91 -25.68
CA VAL A 104 0.84 24.66 -25.89
C VAL A 104 -0.32 24.99 -26.82
N PRO A 105 -0.46 24.31 -27.96
CA PRO A 105 -1.56 24.54 -28.87
C PRO A 105 -2.89 24.15 -28.20
N ASP A 106 -3.98 24.79 -28.62
CA ASP A 106 -5.32 24.40 -28.21
C ASP A 106 -5.73 23.09 -28.87
N HIS A 107 -6.41 22.21 -28.13
CA HIS A 107 -7.09 21.05 -28.68
C HIS A 107 -8.22 21.51 -29.62
N ASP A 108 -8.44 20.80 -30.73
CA ASP A 108 -9.46 21.18 -31.72
C ASP A 108 -10.86 21.33 -31.08
N ASP A 109 -11.18 20.46 -30.13
CA ASP A 109 -12.46 20.47 -29.40
C ASP A 109 -12.62 21.65 -28.42
N LEU A 110 -11.58 22.42 -28.09
CA LEU A 110 -11.74 23.62 -27.25
C LEU A 110 -12.67 24.65 -27.89
N ALA A 111 -12.70 24.68 -29.24
CA ALA A 111 -13.58 25.56 -30.00
C ALA A 111 -15.03 25.05 -30.07
N ALA A 112 -15.29 23.78 -29.72
CA ALA A 112 -16.63 23.22 -29.73
C ALA A 112 -17.48 23.80 -28.58
N PRO A 113 -18.79 24.02 -28.78
CA PRO A 113 -19.67 24.50 -27.72
C PRO A 113 -19.72 23.48 -26.57
N ALA A 114 -19.73 23.99 -25.33
CA ALA A 114 -19.89 23.14 -24.15
C ALA A 114 -21.24 22.42 -24.18
N PRO A 115 -21.30 21.12 -23.82
CA PRO A 115 -22.55 20.39 -23.74
C PRO A 115 -23.46 21.00 -22.65
N SER A 116 -24.77 20.99 -22.90
CA SER A 116 -25.75 21.32 -21.88
C SER A 116 -25.87 20.15 -20.88
N LEU A 117 -25.79 20.45 -19.59
CA LEU A 117 -25.94 19.49 -18.50
C LEU A 117 -27.33 19.62 -17.88
N ALA A 118 -27.99 18.48 -17.64
CA ALA A 118 -29.29 18.48 -16.98
C ALA A 118 -29.13 18.66 -15.46
N ASP A 119 -30.12 19.29 -14.82
CA ASP A 119 -30.07 19.61 -13.38
C ASP A 119 -30.06 18.38 -12.48
N ASP A 120 -30.70 17.29 -12.93
CA ASP A 120 -30.80 16.00 -12.25
C ASP A 120 -29.68 15.03 -12.63
N GLN A 121 -28.80 15.41 -13.58
CA GLN A 121 -27.67 14.58 -13.97
C GLN A 121 -26.64 14.54 -12.84
N LEU A 122 -26.34 13.34 -12.35
CA LEU A 122 -25.23 13.11 -11.44
C LEU A 122 -23.91 13.15 -12.21
N LEU A 123 -22.98 13.99 -11.77
CA LEU A 123 -21.71 14.32 -12.40
C LEU A 123 -20.57 13.97 -11.45
N VAL A 124 -19.46 13.51 -11.99
CA VAL A 124 -18.25 13.20 -11.21
C VAL A 124 -16.99 13.58 -11.99
N LEU A 125 -16.01 14.15 -11.29
CA LEU A 125 -14.70 14.45 -11.87
C LEU A 125 -13.88 13.19 -12.14
N ARG A 126 -13.03 13.27 -13.17
CA ARG A 126 -11.96 12.30 -13.39
C ARG A 126 -10.71 12.77 -12.68
N LEU A 127 -10.46 12.23 -11.49
CA LEU A 127 -9.31 12.58 -10.66
C LEU A 127 -8.14 11.62 -10.91
N PRO A 128 -6.90 12.05 -10.63
CA PRO A 128 -6.49 13.42 -10.33
C PRO A 128 -6.42 14.29 -11.59
N ILE A 129 -6.53 15.62 -11.41
CA ILE A 129 -6.36 16.61 -12.48
C ILE A 129 -5.16 17.48 -12.13
N THR A 130 -4.08 17.38 -12.90
CA THR A 130 -2.92 18.26 -12.74
C THR A 130 -3.02 19.42 -13.72
N LEU A 131 -3.01 20.64 -13.19
CA LEU A 131 -3.17 21.90 -13.91
C LEU A 131 -1.85 22.65 -13.95
N ARG A 132 -1.40 23.02 -15.15
CA ARG A 132 -0.23 23.88 -15.35
C ARG A 132 -0.60 25.33 -15.06
N LEU A 133 0.24 26.04 -14.32
CA LEU A 133 0.08 27.48 -14.11
C LEU A 133 0.75 28.27 -15.25
N ALA A 134 -0.04 29.01 -16.03
CA ALA A 134 0.45 29.83 -17.14
C ALA A 134 -0.43 31.08 -17.35
N ASP A 135 0.21 32.23 -17.53
CA ASP A 135 -0.41 33.52 -17.83
C ASP A 135 -1.60 33.87 -16.92
N GLY A 136 -1.43 33.63 -15.61
CA GLY A 136 -2.46 33.90 -14.61
C GLY A 136 -3.67 32.95 -14.63
N THR A 137 -3.57 31.83 -15.36
CA THR A 137 -4.61 30.79 -15.43
C THR A 137 -4.05 29.40 -15.11
N PHE A 138 -4.95 28.47 -14.83
CA PHE A 138 -4.65 27.06 -14.59
C PHE A 138 -5.10 26.23 -15.79
N GLU A 139 -4.15 25.72 -16.56
CA GLU A 139 -4.38 25.01 -17.81
C GLU A 139 -4.38 23.49 -17.58
N ALA A 140 -5.46 22.83 -18.00
CA ALA A 140 -5.47 21.38 -18.18
C ALA A 140 -4.92 21.05 -19.57
N ILE A 141 -4.00 20.10 -19.64
CA ILE A 141 -3.31 19.69 -20.87
C ILE A 141 -3.50 18.19 -21.02
N ASP A 142 -3.80 17.73 -22.23
CA ASP A 142 -3.90 16.31 -22.52
C ASP A 142 -2.52 15.64 -22.67
N HIS A 143 -2.52 14.32 -22.85
CA HIS A 143 -1.28 13.55 -22.99
C HIS A 143 -0.51 13.81 -24.29
N GLU A 144 -1.12 14.45 -25.29
CA GLU A 144 -0.50 14.86 -26.57
C GLU A 144 0.08 16.27 -26.48
N GLY A 145 -0.13 16.98 -25.38
CA GLY A 145 0.42 18.31 -25.16
C GLY A 145 -0.42 19.37 -25.85
N ARG A 146 -1.76 19.22 -25.79
CA ARG A 146 -2.73 20.21 -26.24
C ARG A 146 -3.53 20.68 -25.03
N ARG A 147 -3.79 21.98 -24.96
CA ARG A 147 -4.62 22.55 -23.90
C ARG A 147 -6.05 22.08 -24.12
N ILE A 148 -6.71 21.59 -23.07
CA ILE A 148 -8.11 21.10 -23.10
C ILE A 148 -9.04 21.94 -22.22
N ALA A 149 -8.49 22.66 -21.24
CA ALA A 149 -9.19 23.69 -20.49
C ALA A 149 -8.21 24.75 -19.96
N ALA A 150 -8.70 25.96 -19.75
CA ALA A 150 -8.04 27.01 -18.99
C ALA A 150 -9.03 27.52 -17.93
N LEU A 151 -8.60 27.49 -16.68
CA LEU A 151 -9.43 27.77 -15.51
C LEU A 151 -8.91 28.99 -14.76
N ARG A 152 -9.81 29.89 -14.38
CA ARG A 152 -9.51 30.97 -13.44
C ARG A 152 -9.32 30.40 -12.03
N PRO A 153 -8.65 31.11 -11.10
CA PRO A 153 -8.47 30.63 -9.72
C PRO A 153 -9.78 30.21 -9.04
N ILE A 154 -10.84 31.02 -9.17
CA ILE A 154 -12.17 30.69 -8.64
C ILE A 154 -12.78 29.45 -9.29
N GLU A 155 -12.54 29.22 -10.58
CA GLU A 155 -13.06 28.05 -11.29
C GLU A 155 -12.38 26.76 -10.83
N VAL A 156 -11.09 26.82 -10.50
CA VAL A 156 -10.39 25.70 -9.86
C VAL A 156 -11.01 25.38 -8.50
N ALA A 157 -11.29 26.41 -7.68
CA ALA A 157 -11.96 26.25 -6.38
C ALA A 157 -13.36 25.62 -6.52
N VAL A 158 -14.16 26.07 -7.48
CA VAL A 158 -15.51 25.51 -7.75
C VAL A 158 -15.42 24.08 -8.28
N THR A 159 -14.42 23.77 -9.11
CA THR A 159 -14.22 22.42 -9.66
C THR A 159 -14.10 21.40 -8.54
N ALA A 160 -13.42 21.72 -7.44
CA ALA A 160 -13.28 20.80 -6.30
C ALA A 160 -14.61 20.46 -5.58
N LEU A 161 -15.67 21.24 -5.76
CA LEU A 161 -17.01 20.91 -5.26
C LEU A 161 -17.66 19.73 -6.01
N ALA A 162 -17.04 19.28 -7.11
CA ALA A 162 -17.45 18.12 -7.90
C ALA A 162 -16.49 16.92 -7.78
N ILE A 163 -15.63 16.90 -6.75
CA ILE A 163 -14.78 15.74 -6.42
C ILE A 163 -15.67 14.51 -6.14
N GLU A 164 -16.70 14.68 -5.33
CA GLU A 164 -17.72 13.67 -5.06
C GLU A 164 -18.85 13.74 -6.10
N PRO A 165 -19.55 12.62 -6.37
CA PRO A 165 -20.72 12.62 -7.25
C PRO A 165 -21.74 13.69 -6.83
N THR A 166 -22.06 14.60 -7.74
CA THR A 166 -22.84 15.81 -7.44
C THR A 166 -23.75 16.21 -8.60
N THR A 167 -24.66 17.16 -8.39
CA THR A 167 -25.52 17.74 -9.43
C THR A 167 -25.19 19.21 -9.64
N VAL A 168 -25.59 19.79 -10.78
CA VAL A 168 -25.37 21.21 -11.04
C VAL A 168 -25.93 22.10 -9.91
N PRO A 169 -27.19 21.92 -9.43
CA PRO A 169 -27.72 22.72 -8.33
C PRO A 169 -26.93 22.54 -7.01
N ALA A 170 -26.40 21.34 -6.75
CA ALA A 170 -25.60 21.08 -5.55
C ALA A 170 -24.24 21.81 -5.60
N VAL A 171 -23.59 21.86 -6.76
CA VAL A 171 -22.36 22.66 -6.96
C VAL A 171 -22.65 24.14 -6.76
N VAL A 172 -23.77 24.65 -7.28
CA VAL A 172 -24.19 26.06 -7.10
C VAL A 172 -24.41 26.38 -5.61
N ALA A 173 -25.14 25.52 -4.90
CA ALA A 173 -25.38 25.69 -3.47
C ALA A 173 -24.06 25.61 -2.66
N GLY A 174 -23.19 24.67 -3.00
CA GLY A 174 -21.86 24.51 -2.39
C GLY A 174 -20.97 25.72 -2.61
N ALA A 175 -20.97 26.30 -3.81
CA ALA A 175 -20.20 27.50 -4.14
C ALA A 175 -20.68 28.71 -3.32
N ALA A 176 -22.00 28.88 -3.17
CA ALA A 176 -22.56 29.91 -2.31
C ALA A 176 -22.17 29.73 -0.83
N ALA A 177 -22.23 28.49 -0.33
CA ALA A 177 -21.84 28.16 1.05
C ALA A 177 -20.34 28.36 1.32
N ALA A 178 -19.50 28.10 0.32
CA ALA A 178 -18.05 28.29 0.38
C ALA A 178 -17.59 29.74 0.15
N GLY A 179 -18.51 30.68 -0.06
CA GLY A 179 -18.18 32.09 -0.28
C GLY A 179 -17.63 32.40 -1.68
N LEU A 180 -17.84 31.53 -2.67
CA LEU A 180 -17.36 31.68 -4.05
C LEU A 180 -18.35 32.51 -4.91
N GLY A 181 -19.00 33.53 -4.33
CA GLY A 181 -20.12 34.25 -4.95
C GLY A 181 -19.77 35.17 -6.13
N GLU A 182 -18.50 35.26 -6.53
CA GLU A 182 -18.08 36.01 -7.73
C GLU A 182 -18.43 35.28 -9.03
N ILE A 183 -18.62 33.95 -8.97
CA ILE A 183 -19.16 33.17 -10.09
C ILE A 183 -20.65 32.89 -9.84
N ASP A 184 -21.49 33.29 -10.78
CA ASP A 184 -22.92 33.06 -10.71
C ASP A 184 -23.30 31.67 -11.25
N GLU A 185 -24.57 31.28 -11.13
CA GLU A 185 -25.06 29.99 -11.60
C GLU A 185 -24.79 29.76 -13.10
N ALA A 186 -24.89 30.81 -13.92
CA ALA A 186 -24.61 30.70 -15.36
C ALA A 186 -23.12 30.41 -15.61
N GLY A 187 -22.22 31.05 -14.87
CA GLY A 187 -20.78 30.79 -14.90
C GLY A 187 -20.43 29.39 -14.41
N ILE A 188 -21.09 28.87 -13.37
CA ILE A 188 -20.89 27.50 -12.89
C ILE A 188 -21.34 26.49 -13.95
N ARG A 189 -22.50 26.72 -14.59
CA ARG A 189 -22.98 25.86 -15.70
C ARG A 189 -22.02 25.84 -16.88
N ASP A 190 -21.51 27.00 -17.27
CA ASP A 190 -20.49 27.12 -18.32
C ASP A 190 -19.21 26.36 -17.95
N LEU A 191 -18.72 26.52 -16.72
CA LEU A 191 -17.54 25.81 -16.21
C LEU A 191 -17.73 24.30 -16.28
N LEU A 192 -18.81 23.76 -15.71
CA LEU A 192 -19.08 22.32 -15.72
C LEU A 192 -19.23 21.80 -17.15
N GLY A 193 -19.85 22.56 -18.05
CA GLY A 193 -19.92 22.25 -19.47
C GLY A 193 -18.52 22.19 -20.12
N ARG A 194 -17.65 23.18 -19.85
CA ARG A 194 -16.26 23.19 -20.35
C ARG A 194 -15.46 21.99 -19.83
N LEU A 195 -15.62 21.62 -18.56
CA LEU A 195 -14.98 20.45 -17.97
C LEU A 195 -15.50 19.15 -18.59
N ALA A 196 -16.80 19.06 -18.86
CA ALA A 196 -17.40 17.90 -19.52
C ALA A 196 -16.90 17.74 -20.96
N ARG A 197 -16.82 18.85 -21.71
CA ARG A 197 -16.22 18.88 -23.05
C ARG A 197 -14.75 18.47 -23.03
N ALA A 198 -14.00 18.90 -22.02
CA ALA A 198 -12.60 18.52 -21.83
C ALA A 198 -12.42 17.06 -21.37
N GLY A 199 -13.51 16.30 -21.15
CA GLY A 199 -13.46 14.94 -20.63
C GLY A 199 -13.10 14.83 -19.15
N LEU A 200 -12.90 15.95 -18.46
CA LEU A 200 -12.53 16.03 -17.04
C LEU A 200 -13.73 15.81 -16.11
N LEU A 201 -14.95 16.03 -16.62
CA LEU A 201 -16.20 15.77 -15.94
C LEU A 201 -17.01 14.76 -16.75
N ARG A 202 -17.58 13.75 -16.09
CA ARG A 202 -18.43 12.75 -16.76
C ARG A 202 -19.73 12.55 -15.99
N PRO A 203 -20.78 12.03 -16.66
CA PRO A 203 -21.91 11.48 -15.93
C PRO A 203 -21.41 10.39 -14.99
N ALA A 204 -21.84 10.42 -13.74
CA ALA A 204 -21.71 9.27 -12.87
C ALA A 204 -22.47 8.11 -13.54
N ARG A 205 -21.89 6.90 -13.53
CA ARG A 205 -22.65 5.73 -13.98
C ARG A 205 -23.82 5.58 -13.01
N THR A 206 -25.03 5.91 -13.44
CA THR A 206 -26.21 5.28 -12.85
C THR A 206 -26.06 3.81 -13.16
N ALA A 207 -26.09 2.97 -12.13
CA ALA A 207 -26.31 1.54 -12.33
C ALA A 207 -27.51 1.40 -13.29
N SER A 208 -27.39 0.58 -14.32
CA SER A 208 -28.44 0.38 -15.33
C SER A 208 -29.80 0.27 -14.64
N ALA A 209 -30.86 0.90 -15.14
CA ALA A 209 -32.21 0.70 -14.61
C ALA A 209 -32.59 -0.78 -14.76
N GLY A 210 -32.41 -1.53 -13.67
CA GLY A 210 -32.26 -2.99 -13.60
C GLY A 210 -31.37 -3.40 -12.40
N ASP A 211 -30.45 -2.52 -12.01
CA ASP A 211 -29.48 -2.61 -10.91
C ASP A 211 -29.75 -1.56 -9.80
N GLU A 212 -30.93 -0.92 -9.79
CA GLU A 212 -31.43 -0.24 -8.58
C GLU A 212 -31.94 -1.30 -7.59
N ALA A 213 -31.02 -2.10 -7.06
CA ALA A 213 -31.15 -2.44 -5.67
C ALA A 213 -30.92 -1.11 -4.90
N PRO A 214 -31.71 -0.78 -3.86
CA PRO A 214 -31.32 0.29 -2.95
C PRO A 214 -29.85 0.10 -2.59
N LEU A 215 -29.05 1.18 -2.48
CA LEU A 215 -27.70 1.10 -1.93
C LEU A 215 -27.80 0.25 -0.66
N GLY A 216 -27.33 -0.99 -0.78
CA GLY A 216 -27.45 -1.95 0.31
C GLY A 216 -26.67 -1.41 1.50
N PRO A 217 -26.91 -1.95 2.70
CA PRO A 217 -25.98 -1.73 3.80
C PRO A 217 -24.55 -1.98 3.30
N SER A 218 -23.65 -1.05 3.62
CA SER A 218 -22.21 -1.20 3.40
C SER A 218 -21.72 -2.54 3.96
N ARG A 219 -20.58 -3.05 3.48
CA ARG A 219 -19.98 -4.28 4.01
C ARG A 219 -19.83 -4.22 5.53
N GLN A 220 -19.42 -3.08 6.06
CA GLN A 220 -19.34 -2.85 7.50
C GLN A 220 -20.71 -2.94 8.19
N GLU A 221 -21.76 -2.32 7.65
CA GLU A 221 -23.11 -2.44 8.21
C GLU A 221 -23.66 -3.87 8.14
N LEU A 222 -23.38 -4.60 7.05
CA LEU A 222 -23.75 -6.02 6.91
C LEU A 222 -23.07 -6.88 7.97
N VAL A 223 -21.77 -6.70 8.15
CA VAL A 223 -20.97 -7.32 9.21
C VAL A 223 -21.57 -6.98 10.57
N GLU A 224 -21.79 -5.70 10.86
CA GLU A 224 -22.31 -5.22 12.14
C GLU A 224 -23.69 -5.79 12.46
N GLN A 225 -24.58 -5.87 11.46
CA GLN A 225 -25.91 -6.46 11.60
C GLN A 225 -25.84 -7.98 11.81
N ALA A 226 -24.98 -8.69 11.06
CA ALA A 226 -24.76 -10.12 11.25
C ALA A 226 -24.26 -10.43 12.67
N PHE A 227 -23.26 -9.68 13.13
CA PHE A 227 -22.71 -9.84 14.47
C PHE A 227 -23.64 -9.38 15.59
N ALA A 228 -24.45 -8.34 15.37
CA ALA A 228 -25.48 -7.94 16.34
C ALA A 228 -26.55 -9.02 16.51
N ARG A 229 -27.02 -9.64 15.41
CA ARG A 229 -27.95 -10.78 15.47
C ARG A 229 -27.32 -11.98 16.18
N HIS A 230 -26.07 -12.28 15.88
CA HIS A 230 -25.34 -13.37 16.52
C HIS A 230 -25.15 -13.14 18.01
N ALA A 231 -24.73 -11.94 18.41
CA ALA A 231 -24.58 -11.54 19.81
C ALA A 231 -25.90 -11.67 20.59
N GLU A 232 -27.02 -11.24 20.01
CA GLU A 232 -28.34 -11.40 20.63
C GLU A 232 -28.73 -12.87 20.80
N ALA A 233 -28.51 -13.70 19.77
CA ALA A 233 -28.76 -15.13 19.86
C ALA A 233 -27.90 -15.81 20.94
N GLN A 234 -26.61 -15.43 21.03
CA GLN A 234 -25.71 -15.94 22.08
C GLN A 234 -26.19 -15.53 23.48
N ARG A 235 -26.63 -14.28 23.67
CA ARG A 235 -27.17 -13.79 24.94
C ARG A 235 -28.43 -14.54 25.36
N GLN A 236 -29.36 -14.74 24.43
CA GLN A 236 -30.59 -15.49 24.70
C GLN A 236 -30.28 -16.93 25.10
N ALA A 237 -29.41 -17.61 24.35
CA ALA A 237 -28.97 -18.97 24.67
C ALA A 237 -28.29 -19.05 26.04
N GLU A 238 -27.44 -18.07 26.40
CA GLU A 238 -26.81 -18.03 27.70
C GLU A 238 -27.81 -17.76 28.83
N ALA A 239 -28.76 -16.86 28.64
CA ALA A 239 -29.81 -16.57 29.62
C ALA A 239 -30.71 -17.80 29.87
N GLU A 240 -31.08 -18.55 28.82
CA GLU A 240 -31.83 -19.80 28.94
C GLU A 240 -31.02 -20.87 29.70
N ARG A 241 -29.71 -20.98 29.40
CA ARG A 241 -28.80 -21.92 30.06
C ARG A 241 -28.58 -21.58 31.52
N GLU A 242 -28.37 -20.31 31.85
CA GLU A 242 -28.28 -19.81 33.24
C GLU A 242 -29.59 -20.09 33.99
N ALA A 243 -30.75 -19.80 33.39
CA ALA A 243 -32.05 -20.09 33.99
C ALA A 243 -32.26 -21.60 34.25
N ALA A 244 -31.76 -22.47 33.36
CA ALA A 244 -31.87 -23.92 33.50
C ALA A 244 -30.88 -24.52 34.51
N THR A 245 -29.66 -23.98 34.61
CA THR A 245 -28.58 -24.54 35.43
C THR A 245 -28.43 -23.86 36.79
N GLY A 246 -28.91 -22.62 36.93
CA GLY A 246 -28.71 -21.77 38.11
C GLY A 246 -27.26 -21.31 38.30
N VAL A 247 -26.39 -21.56 37.32
CA VAL A 247 -24.97 -21.19 37.34
C VAL A 247 -24.78 -20.01 36.42
N ARG A 248 -23.94 -19.04 36.77
CA ARG A 248 -23.53 -17.95 35.88
C ARG A 248 -22.10 -18.18 35.43
N ARG A 249 -21.82 -18.00 34.15
CA ARG A 249 -20.46 -18.15 33.59
C ARG A 249 -19.78 -16.80 33.47
N THR A 250 -18.46 -16.79 33.63
CA THR A 250 -17.66 -15.60 33.35
C THR A 250 -17.55 -15.41 31.84
N MET A 251 -17.75 -14.19 31.38
CA MET A 251 -17.65 -13.88 29.97
C MET A 251 -16.18 -13.82 29.52
N VAL A 252 -15.87 -14.44 28.39
CA VAL A 252 -14.58 -14.32 27.69
C VAL A 252 -14.83 -13.60 26.38
N VAL A 253 -14.16 -12.46 26.18
CA VAL A 253 -14.35 -11.56 25.05
C VAL A 253 -13.08 -11.51 24.21
N PRO A 254 -13.04 -12.18 23.04
CA PRO A 254 -12.00 -11.95 22.04
C PRO A 254 -12.15 -10.54 21.46
N VAL A 255 -11.07 -9.76 21.43
CA VAL A 255 -11.06 -8.40 20.91
C VAL A 255 -10.33 -8.37 19.58
N THR A 256 -11.10 -8.31 18.49
CA THR A 256 -10.58 -8.02 17.15
C THR A 256 -11.19 -6.75 16.58
N PHE A 257 -10.43 -6.09 15.71
CA PHE A 257 -10.75 -4.79 15.13
C PHE A 257 -11.04 -4.86 13.63
N ASP A 258 -10.62 -5.95 12.99
CA ASP A 258 -10.75 -6.16 11.56
C ASP A 258 -12.05 -6.91 11.23
N VAL A 259 -12.59 -6.65 10.04
CA VAL A 259 -13.83 -7.26 9.53
C VAL A 259 -13.64 -8.67 8.95
N GLY A 260 -12.43 -9.24 9.04
CA GLY A 260 -12.11 -10.61 8.63
C GLY A 260 -12.16 -11.61 9.79
N ALA A 261 -12.22 -12.91 9.47
CA ALA A 261 -12.22 -13.97 10.48
C ALA A 261 -10.88 -13.98 11.25
N PRO A 262 -10.87 -13.77 12.58
CA PRO A 262 -9.64 -13.58 13.35
C PRO A 262 -8.99 -14.93 13.70
N LEU A 263 -8.23 -15.52 12.78
CA LEU A 263 -7.69 -16.88 12.92
C LEU A 263 -7.02 -17.14 14.28
N ALA A 264 -6.12 -16.26 14.75
CA ALA A 264 -5.39 -16.46 16.00
C ALA A 264 -6.31 -16.60 17.23
N LEU A 265 -7.25 -15.65 17.40
CA LEU A 265 -8.25 -15.72 18.47
C LEU A 265 -9.24 -16.87 18.26
N GLY A 266 -9.56 -17.19 17.00
CA GLY A 266 -10.34 -18.36 16.59
C GLY A 266 -9.74 -19.66 17.10
N LEU A 267 -8.44 -19.87 16.88
CA LEU A 267 -7.70 -21.05 17.34
C LEU A 267 -7.64 -21.13 18.87
N ILE A 268 -7.45 -20.00 19.55
CA ILE A 268 -7.46 -19.95 21.02
C ILE A 268 -8.84 -20.32 21.58
N VAL A 269 -9.92 -19.70 21.08
CA VAL A 269 -11.29 -20.00 21.53
C VAL A 269 -11.68 -21.44 21.20
N ALA A 270 -11.31 -21.94 20.02
CA ALA A 270 -11.52 -23.33 19.62
C ALA A 270 -10.83 -24.30 20.59
N SER A 271 -9.56 -24.03 20.90
CA SER A 271 -8.77 -24.84 21.86
C SER A 271 -9.36 -24.79 23.26
N ALA A 272 -9.82 -23.62 23.72
CA ALA A 272 -10.44 -23.46 25.04
C ALA A 272 -11.79 -24.19 25.15
N ARG A 273 -12.60 -24.17 24.07
CA ARG A 273 -13.89 -24.86 24.04
C ARG A 273 -13.76 -26.38 24.04
N GLU A 274 -12.71 -26.92 23.44
CA GLU A 274 -12.48 -28.38 23.39
C GLU A 274 -11.59 -28.88 24.55
N HIS A 275 -11.00 -27.97 25.34
CA HIS A 275 -10.10 -28.33 26.44
C HIS A 275 -10.78 -29.27 27.46
N ASP A 276 -10.14 -30.42 27.71
CA ASP A 276 -10.57 -31.44 28.67
C ASP A 276 -12.05 -31.85 28.49
N GLY A 277 -12.45 -32.12 27.23
CA GLY A 277 -13.82 -32.48 26.88
C GLY A 277 -14.82 -31.31 27.01
N GLY A 278 -14.32 -30.08 26.98
CA GLY A 278 -15.09 -28.85 27.07
C GLY A 278 -15.35 -28.35 28.49
N ARG A 279 -14.56 -28.80 29.47
CA ARG A 279 -14.67 -28.39 30.88
C ARG A 279 -14.69 -26.87 31.08
N LEU A 280 -13.88 -26.11 30.33
CA LEU A 280 -13.87 -24.65 30.44
C LEU A 280 -15.20 -24.00 30.06
N GLN A 281 -16.06 -24.69 29.30
CA GLN A 281 -17.39 -24.19 28.97
C GLN A 281 -18.36 -24.24 30.16
N ASP A 282 -18.03 -24.94 31.26
CA ASP A 282 -18.82 -24.91 32.50
C ASP A 282 -18.63 -23.60 33.26
N ASP A 283 -17.45 -22.99 33.13
CA ASP A 283 -17.05 -21.77 33.82
C ASP A 283 -17.12 -20.52 32.94
N TYR A 284 -16.88 -20.68 31.64
CA TYR A 284 -16.76 -19.57 30.69
C TYR A 284 -17.83 -19.57 29.61
N TRP A 285 -18.32 -18.37 29.32
CA TRP A 285 -19.10 -18.07 28.13
C TRP A 285 -18.20 -17.35 27.12
N PHE A 286 -17.78 -18.08 26.08
CA PHE A 286 -16.96 -17.55 25.00
C PHE A 286 -17.82 -16.80 23.99
N ARG A 287 -17.58 -15.50 23.86
CA ARG A 287 -18.19 -14.68 22.81
C ARG A 287 -17.58 -15.00 21.44
N THR A 288 -18.44 -15.12 20.44
CA THR A 288 -18.05 -15.44 19.04
C THR A 288 -18.64 -14.45 18.05
N ASP A 289 -19.03 -13.27 18.55
CA ASP A 289 -19.38 -12.14 17.73
C ASP A 289 -18.18 -11.28 17.30
N TRP A 290 -16.96 -11.75 17.63
CA TRP A 290 -15.61 -11.37 17.17
C TRP A 290 -15.27 -9.86 17.18
N VAL A 291 -16.01 -9.04 16.45
CA VAL A 291 -15.71 -7.63 16.16
C VAL A 291 -15.99 -6.75 17.38
N TRP A 292 -14.92 -6.13 17.91
CA TRP A 292 -15.00 -5.14 18.96
C TRP A 292 -15.63 -3.84 18.46
N ARG A 293 -16.54 -3.30 19.28
CA ARG A 293 -17.21 -2.02 19.05
C ARG A 293 -17.26 -1.24 20.35
N ASP A 294 -16.86 0.03 20.32
CA ASP A 294 -16.80 0.87 21.51
C ASP A 294 -18.20 1.08 22.13
N GLN A 295 -19.26 0.98 21.34
CA GLN A 295 -20.65 1.04 21.80
C GLN A 295 -21.05 -0.16 22.68
N LEU A 296 -20.30 -1.27 22.60
CA LEU A 296 -20.51 -2.44 23.45
C LEU A 296 -19.79 -2.31 24.80
N LEU A 297 -19.00 -1.26 25.03
CA LEU A 297 -18.21 -1.13 26.25
C LEU A 297 -19.07 -1.26 27.50
N ASP A 298 -20.18 -0.54 27.59
CA ASP A 298 -21.06 -0.61 28.75
C ASP A 298 -21.69 -2.01 28.90
N GLU A 299 -22.18 -2.62 27.80
CA GLU A 299 -22.73 -3.99 27.80
C GLU A 299 -21.70 -5.02 28.30
N LEU A 300 -20.44 -4.86 27.90
CA LEU A 300 -19.39 -5.83 28.14
C LEU A 300 -18.69 -5.66 29.50
N THR A 301 -18.96 -4.57 30.22
CA THR A 301 -18.22 -4.20 31.44
C THR A 301 -19.04 -4.17 32.72
N ASP A 302 -20.34 -4.47 32.65
CA ASP A 302 -21.22 -4.54 33.82
C ASP A 302 -20.74 -5.55 34.88
N GLU A 303 -20.08 -6.63 34.46
CA GLU A 303 -19.62 -7.72 35.33
C GLU A 303 -18.20 -8.16 35.00
N PRO A 304 -17.44 -8.75 35.95
CA PRO A 304 -16.08 -9.24 35.68
C PRO A 304 -16.05 -10.19 34.48
N ALA A 305 -15.08 -9.96 33.60
CA ALA A 305 -14.91 -10.65 32.32
C ALA A 305 -13.42 -10.76 31.99
N VAL A 306 -13.07 -11.70 31.12
CA VAL A 306 -11.71 -11.88 30.59
C VAL A 306 -11.68 -11.38 29.15
N PHE A 307 -10.81 -10.42 28.84
CA PHE A 307 -10.62 -9.89 27.49
C PHE A 307 -9.34 -10.47 26.88
N LEU A 308 -9.48 -11.14 25.73
CA LEU A 308 -8.37 -11.74 24.98
C LEU A 308 -7.97 -10.82 23.83
N MET A 309 -6.74 -10.30 23.87
CA MET A 309 -6.18 -9.38 22.90
C MET A 309 -5.11 -10.08 22.06
N SER A 310 -5.22 -9.95 20.73
CA SER A 310 -4.17 -10.38 19.80
C SER A 310 -3.46 -9.14 19.24
N ASN A 311 -2.27 -8.88 19.77
CA ASN A 311 -1.44 -7.72 19.48
C ASN A 311 -0.59 -8.00 18.23
N TYR A 312 -0.89 -7.23 17.19
CA TYR A 312 -0.08 -7.03 16.01
C TYR A 312 0.39 -5.58 15.98
N LEU A 313 1.39 -5.28 15.16
CA LEU A 313 1.94 -3.94 15.00
C LEU A 313 0.85 -2.86 14.77
N TRP A 314 -0.19 -3.20 14.00
CA TRP A 314 -1.32 -2.32 13.68
C TRP A 314 -2.49 -2.35 14.69
N SER A 315 -2.53 -3.33 15.61
CA SER A 315 -3.62 -3.46 16.59
C SER A 315 -3.20 -3.12 18.02
N HIS A 316 -1.90 -3.11 18.30
CA HIS A 316 -1.36 -3.03 19.66
C HIS A 316 -1.90 -1.83 20.46
N GLN A 317 -1.81 -0.63 19.91
CA GLN A 317 -2.25 0.59 20.59
C GLN A 317 -3.76 0.59 20.88
N ARG A 318 -4.55 0.02 19.97
CA ARG A 318 -6.01 -0.11 20.15
C ARG A 318 -6.35 -1.16 21.21
N CYS A 319 -5.60 -2.27 21.29
CA CYS A 319 -5.72 -3.24 22.40
C CYS A 319 -5.42 -2.61 23.77
N LEU A 320 -4.41 -1.75 23.85
CA LEU A 320 -4.07 -1.02 25.09
C LEU A 320 -5.20 -0.05 25.48
N GLU A 321 -5.73 0.70 24.52
CA GLU A 321 -6.84 1.62 24.76
C GLU A 321 -8.10 0.89 25.26
N VAL A 322 -8.48 -0.22 24.63
CA VAL A 322 -9.60 -1.04 25.12
C VAL A 322 -9.32 -1.56 26.53
N SER A 323 -8.10 -2.05 26.80
CA SER A 323 -7.72 -2.54 28.12
C SER A 323 -7.85 -1.47 29.21
N ARG A 324 -7.44 -0.24 28.90
CA ARG A 324 -7.62 0.93 29.78
C ARG A 324 -9.10 1.19 30.04
N GLN A 325 -9.91 1.27 28.98
CA GLN A 325 -11.34 1.57 29.09
C GLN A 325 -12.11 0.52 29.89
N VAL A 326 -11.87 -0.78 29.67
CA VAL A 326 -12.55 -1.83 30.43
C VAL A 326 -12.14 -1.78 31.91
N LYS A 327 -10.86 -1.60 32.22
CA LYS A 327 -10.37 -1.49 33.61
C LYS A 327 -10.92 -0.27 34.35
N GLU A 328 -11.11 0.85 33.65
CA GLU A 328 -11.74 2.06 34.21
C GLU A 328 -13.20 1.85 34.59
N ARG A 329 -13.92 0.97 33.87
CA ARG A 329 -15.30 0.61 34.20
C ARG A 329 -15.37 -0.36 35.37
N ASN A 330 -14.54 -1.40 35.36
CA ASN A 330 -14.50 -2.37 36.45
C ASN A 330 -13.08 -2.97 36.58
N PRO A 331 -12.35 -2.67 37.66
CA PRO A 331 -10.96 -3.12 37.83
C PRO A 331 -10.82 -4.63 38.01
N ARG A 332 -11.93 -5.37 38.21
CA ARG A 332 -11.96 -6.83 38.31
C ARG A 332 -11.92 -7.54 36.95
N HIS A 333 -12.05 -6.82 35.84
CA HIS A 333 -11.79 -7.41 34.52
C HIS A 333 -10.35 -7.90 34.44
N LEU A 334 -10.13 -8.95 33.65
CA LEU A 334 -8.80 -9.46 33.35
C LEU A 334 -8.48 -9.22 31.89
N THR A 335 -7.32 -8.63 31.60
CA THR A 335 -6.84 -8.38 30.23
C THR A 335 -5.64 -9.28 29.94
N VAL A 336 -5.80 -10.13 28.93
CA VAL A 336 -4.77 -11.08 28.49
C VAL A 336 -4.34 -10.68 27.09
N HIS A 337 -3.07 -10.31 26.95
CA HIS A 337 -2.47 -9.85 25.70
C HIS A 337 -1.50 -10.91 25.18
N GLY A 338 -1.49 -11.13 23.88
CA GLY A 338 -0.57 -12.05 23.21
C GLY A 338 -0.43 -11.68 21.73
N GLY A 339 0.18 -12.55 20.93
CA GLY A 339 0.40 -12.30 19.50
C GLY A 339 1.80 -11.76 19.17
N PRO A 340 2.12 -11.59 17.87
CA PRO A 340 3.49 -11.35 17.42
C PRO A 340 4.12 -10.05 17.91
N ASP A 341 3.31 -9.06 18.29
CA ASP A 341 3.78 -7.76 18.77
C ASP A 341 3.76 -7.64 20.31
N ALA A 342 3.33 -8.69 21.02
CA ALA A 342 3.48 -8.75 22.48
C ALA A 342 4.96 -9.00 22.83
N PRO A 343 5.62 -8.14 23.62
CA PRO A 343 7.07 -8.21 23.84
C PRO A 343 7.48 -9.51 24.55
N LYS A 344 8.49 -10.21 23.99
CA LYS A 344 8.99 -11.48 24.52
C LYS A 344 10.25 -11.36 25.37
N TYR A 345 11.12 -10.39 25.07
CA TYR A 345 12.36 -10.17 25.83
C TYR A 345 12.03 -9.71 27.24
N GLU A 346 12.77 -10.21 28.24
CA GLU A 346 12.45 -10.01 29.66
C GLU A 346 12.32 -8.53 30.03
N GLY A 347 13.32 -7.72 29.68
CA GLY A 347 13.30 -6.28 29.95
C GLY A 347 12.15 -5.54 29.25
N ASP A 348 11.85 -5.88 28.00
CA ASP A 348 10.79 -5.25 27.21
C ASP A 348 9.40 -5.64 27.74
N ALA A 349 9.20 -6.90 28.11
CA ALA A 349 7.96 -7.38 28.72
C ALA A 349 7.72 -6.72 30.08
N GLU A 350 8.74 -6.65 30.94
CA GLU A 350 8.64 -5.96 32.23
C GLU A 350 8.33 -4.47 32.08
N ALA A 351 9.02 -3.77 31.18
CA ALA A 351 8.76 -2.37 30.89
C ALA A 351 7.34 -2.18 30.37
N HIS A 352 6.89 -3.04 29.45
CA HIS A 352 5.56 -2.98 28.90
C HIS A 352 4.48 -3.12 29.97
N LEU A 353 4.53 -4.13 30.86
CA LEU A 353 3.55 -4.19 31.95
C LEU A 353 3.70 -2.98 32.87
N ARG A 354 4.91 -2.53 33.20
CA ARG A 354 5.09 -1.37 34.10
C ARG A 354 4.43 -0.10 33.56
N ASP A 355 4.57 0.15 32.27
CA ASP A 355 4.04 1.35 31.60
C ASP A 355 2.53 1.26 31.33
N HIS A 356 1.98 0.03 31.31
CA HIS A 356 0.57 -0.23 31.02
C HIS A 356 -0.10 -0.99 32.18
N PRO A 357 -0.49 -0.30 33.28
CA PRO A 357 -1.04 -0.93 34.48
C PRO A 357 -2.39 -1.65 34.26
N TYR A 358 -3.04 -1.39 33.14
CA TYR A 358 -4.29 -2.02 32.69
C TYR A 358 -4.08 -3.31 31.89
N VAL A 359 -2.84 -3.79 31.73
CA VAL A 359 -2.49 -5.11 31.19
C VAL A 359 -2.17 -6.05 32.36
N ASP A 360 -2.94 -7.13 32.50
CA ASP A 360 -2.74 -8.10 33.61
C ASP A 360 -1.76 -9.22 33.25
N VAL A 361 -1.89 -9.77 32.04
CA VAL A 361 -1.13 -10.95 31.58
C VAL A 361 -0.65 -10.75 30.15
N LEU A 362 0.64 -10.98 29.92
CA LEU A 362 1.25 -11.19 28.60
C LEU A 362 1.48 -12.68 28.38
N VAL A 363 0.92 -13.23 27.30
CA VAL A 363 1.20 -14.56 26.76
C VAL A 363 2.31 -14.45 25.71
N ARG A 364 3.38 -15.24 25.88
CA ARG A 364 4.55 -15.25 25.00
C ARG A 364 4.53 -16.46 24.07
N GLY A 365 4.83 -16.25 22.79
CA GLY A 365 4.95 -17.32 21.80
C GLY A 365 3.60 -17.81 21.27
N GLU A 366 3.47 -19.14 21.07
CA GLU A 366 2.25 -19.78 20.59
C GLU A 366 1.16 -19.75 21.67
N GLY A 367 0.01 -19.15 21.34
CA GLY A 367 -1.01 -18.78 22.32
C GLY A 367 -2.00 -19.90 22.64
N GLU A 368 -2.17 -20.90 21.78
CA GLU A 368 -3.27 -21.87 21.89
C GLU A 368 -3.19 -22.70 23.17
N ALA A 369 -2.02 -23.26 23.49
CA ALA A 369 -1.83 -24.00 24.74
C ALA A 369 -1.75 -23.07 25.96
N THR A 370 -0.94 -22.01 25.87
CA THR A 370 -0.70 -21.09 26.99
C THR A 370 -1.96 -20.35 27.42
N ALA A 371 -2.74 -19.80 26.48
CA ALA A 371 -3.95 -19.06 26.80
C ALA A 371 -5.04 -19.97 27.38
N VAL A 372 -5.11 -21.23 26.96
CA VAL A 372 -6.02 -22.22 27.55
C VAL A 372 -5.66 -22.53 28.99
N GLU A 373 -4.37 -22.76 29.29
CA GLU A 373 -3.90 -22.95 30.67
C GLU A 373 -4.05 -21.69 31.52
N VAL A 374 -3.87 -20.50 30.95
CA VAL A 374 -4.20 -19.23 31.62
C VAL A 374 -5.68 -19.18 31.98
N LEU A 375 -6.58 -19.44 31.02
CA LEU A 375 -8.02 -19.44 31.28
C LEU A 375 -8.39 -20.44 32.37
N ASP A 376 -7.82 -21.65 32.33
CA ASP A 376 -8.06 -22.65 33.36
C ASP A 376 -7.58 -22.21 34.75
N ALA A 377 -6.35 -21.71 34.83
CA ALA A 377 -5.78 -21.18 36.06
C ALA A 377 -6.57 -19.98 36.61
N LEU A 378 -7.21 -19.20 35.73
CA LEU A 378 -8.04 -18.06 36.11
C LEU A 378 -9.40 -18.43 36.68
N VAL A 379 -9.89 -19.68 36.54
CA VAL A 379 -11.18 -20.13 37.11
C VAL A 379 -11.31 -19.80 38.61
N PRO A 380 -10.37 -20.18 39.49
CA PRO A 380 -10.44 -19.81 40.91
C PRO A 380 -10.32 -18.29 41.15
N VAL A 381 -9.66 -17.54 40.26
CA VAL A 381 -9.54 -16.07 40.35
C VAL A 381 -10.88 -15.40 40.06
N VAL A 382 -11.55 -15.79 38.97
CA VAL A 382 -12.87 -15.23 38.59
C VAL A 382 -13.95 -15.62 39.58
N ARG A 383 -13.81 -16.77 40.26
CA ARG A 383 -14.65 -17.19 41.39
C ARG A 383 -14.31 -16.51 42.73
N GLY A 384 -13.23 -15.72 42.79
CA GLY A 384 -12.81 -14.99 43.99
C GLY A 384 -12.19 -15.88 45.08
N THR A 385 -11.65 -17.04 44.70
CA THR A 385 -11.08 -18.06 45.60
C THR A 385 -9.55 -18.17 45.55
N ALA A 386 -8.90 -17.48 44.62
CA ALA A 386 -7.44 -17.35 44.51
C ALA A 386 -7.06 -15.97 43.97
N THR A 387 -5.83 -15.55 44.23
CA THR A 387 -5.22 -14.37 43.60
C THR A 387 -4.64 -14.71 42.22
N LEU A 388 -4.43 -13.69 41.38
CA LEU A 388 -3.78 -13.87 40.07
C LEU A 388 -2.39 -14.52 40.20
N ALA A 389 -1.64 -14.14 41.22
CA ALA A 389 -0.29 -14.65 41.46
C ALA A 389 -0.27 -16.12 41.88
N GLU A 390 -1.19 -16.54 42.75
CA GLU A 390 -1.33 -17.95 43.13
C GLU A 390 -1.77 -18.82 41.94
N ALA A 391 -2.60 -18.28 41.05
CA ALA A 391 -3.10 -18.99 39.88
C ALA A 391 -2.05 -19.18 38.79
N LEU A 392 -1.29 -18.15 38.45
CA LEU A 392 -0.43 -18.15 37.26
C LEU A 392 1.03 -18.56 37.53
N ALA A 393 1.43 -18.77 38.78
CA ALA A 393 2.82 -19.05 39.15
C ALA A 393 3.45 -20.23 38.39
N ASP A 394 2.66 -21.27 38.11
CA ASP A 394 3.10 -22.51 37.46
C ASP A 394 2.68 -22.60 35.98
N VAL A 395 2.10 -21.54 35.40
CA VAL A 395 1.72 -21.53 33.97
C VAL A 395 2.92 -21.10 33.13
N PRO A 396 3.52 -21.96 32.29
CA PRO A 396 4.67 -21.57 31.49
C PRO A 396 4.25 -20.68 30.32
N GLY A 397 5.10 -19.71 29.99
CA GLY A 397 4.96 -18.80 28.86
C GLY A 397 4.26 -17.48 29.16
N VAL A 398 4.12 -17.07 30.44
CA VAL A 398 3.42 -15.82 30.79
C VAL A 398 4.25 -14.84 31.61
N THR A 399 4.01 -13.55 31.37
CA THR A 399 4.51 -12.46 32.22
C THR A 399 3.28 -11.74 32.77
N PHE A 400 3.12 -11.65 34.09
CA PHE A 400 1.91 -11.10 34.69
C PHE A 400 2.22 -10.18 35.88
N ARG A 401 1.21 -9.42 36.29
CA ARG A 401 1.29 -8.52 37.43
C ARG A 401 0.90 -9.20 38.75
N ASP A 402 1.77 -9.06 39.75
CA ASP A 402 1.51 -9.39 41.16
C ASP A 402 1.67 -8.13 42.03
N GLY A 403 0.59 -7.36 42.16
CA GLY A 403 0.63 -6.04 42.78
C GLY A 403 1.61 -5.10 42.06
N ASP A 404 2.63 -4.62 42.77
CA ASP A 404 3.69 -3.77 42.19
C ASP A 404 4.80 -4.57 41.49
N ARG A 405 4.78 -5.91 41.61
CA ARG A 405 5.79 -6.80 41.01
C ARG A 405 5.32 -7.29 39.65
N ILE A 406 6.27 -7.49 38.75
CA ILE A 406 6.07 -8.22 37.50
C ILE A 406 6.73 -9.60 37.68
N VAL A 407 5.99 -10.65 37.35
CA VAL A 407 6.43 -12.03 37.47
C VAL A 407 6.52 -12.64 36.07
N ARG A 408 7.67 -13.22 35.75
CA ARG A 408 7.91 -13.98 34.53
C ARG A 408 8.01 -15.46 34.88
N THR A 409 7.16 -16.29 34.29
CA THR A 409 7.27 -17.75 34.39
C THR A 409 8.23 -18.30 33.33
N GLU A 410 8.59 -19.57 33.44
CA GLU A 410 9.46 -20.25 32.46
C GLU A 410 8.90 -20.17 31.04
N ASP A 411 9.76 -20.24 30.03
CA ASP A 411 9.31 -20.23 28.64
C ASP A 411 8.70 -21.58 28.24
N ARG A 412 7.62 -21.53 27.45
CA ARG A 412 6.92 -22.73 26.96
C ARG A 412 7.58 -23.27 25.69
N GLU A 413 7.70 -24.60 25.62
CA GLU A 413 8.08 -25.29 24.38
C GLU A 413 7.01 -25.16 23.29
N ARG A 414 7.44 -25.01 22.04
CA ARG A 414 6.52 -24.94 20.90
C ARG A 414 5.64 -26.18 20.78
N ILE A 415 4.41 -25.98 20.31
CA ILE A 415 3.42 -27.03 20.07
C ILE A 415 4.01 -28.07 19.09
N ALA A 416 4.15 -29.30 19.58
CA ALA A 416 4.78 -30.37 18.84
C ALA A 416 3.86 -30.97 17.77
N VAL A 417 2.56 -31.06 18.06
CA VAL A 417 1.52 -31.66 17.20
C VAL A 417 0.46 -30.58 16.94
N VAL A 418 0.51 -29.95 15.77
CA VAL A 418 -0.38 -28.83 15.45
C VAL A 418 -1.83 -29.27 15.21
N ASP A 419 -2.06 -30.53 14.84
CA ASP A 419 -3.41 -31.07 14.66
C ASP A 419 -4.21 -31.23 15.96
N GLU A 420 -3.57 -31.12 17.13
CA GLU A 420 -4.27 -31.02 18.42
C GLU A 420 -4.99 -29.67 18.60
N ILE A 421 -4.62 -28.64 17.82
CA ILE A 421 -5.29 -27.34 17.83
C ILE A 421 -6.60 -27.46 17.04
N PRO A 422 -7.79 -27.33 17.62
CA PRO A 422 -9.04 -27.48 16.88
C PRO A 422 -9.23 -26.36 15.84
N SER A 423 -9.91 -26.67 14.74
CA SER A 423 -10.17 -25.69 13.68
C SER A 423 -11.41 -24.84 13.97
N PRO A 424 -11.30 -23.49 14.03
CA PRO A 424 -12.47 -22.63 14.21
C PRO A 424 -13.45 -22.69 13.04
N TYR A 425 -12.98 -23.02 11.84
CA TYR A 425 -13.83 -23.24 10.66
C TYR A 425 -14.69 -24.49 10.83
N LEU A 426 -14.08 -25.62 11.21
CA LEU A 426 -14.77 -26.90 11.29
C LEU A 426 -15.64 -27.02 12.55
N LEU A 427 -15.38 -26.20 13.57
CA LEU A 427 -16.25 -26.05 14.75
C LEU A 427 -17.41 -25.06 14.54
N GLY A 428 -17.52 -24.43 13.36
CA GLY A 428 -18.56 -23.44 13.04
C GLY A 428 -18.41 -22.11 13.79
N LEU A 429 -17.23 -21.82 14.37
CA LEU A 429 -17.01 -20.56 15.10
C LEU A 429 -16.97 -19.34 14.18
N PHE A 430 -16.65 -19.56 12.90
CA PHE A 430 -16.65 -18.53 11.86
C PHE A 430 -17.91 -18.53 10.99
N ASP A 431 -18.90 -19.37 11.28
CA ASP A 431 -20.19 -19.34 10.58
C ASP A 431 -20.92 -17.99 10.64
N PRO A 432 -20.75 -17.12 11.67
CA PRO A 432 -21.30 -15.77 11.65
C PRO A 432 -20.80 -14.88 10.50
N PHE A 433 -19.68 -15.24 9.85
CA PHE A 433 -19.18 -14.55 8.67
C PHE A 433 -19.85 -14.99 7.36
N LEU A 434 -20.67 -16.05 7.37
CA LEU A 434 -21.34 -16.55 6.16
C LEU A 434 -22.31 -15.51 5.58
N GLY A 435 -22.27 -15.35 4.26
CA GLY A 435 -23.13 -14.42 3.53
C GLY A 435 -22.65 -12.96 3.57
N ILE A 436 -21.48 -12.68 4.16
CA ILE A 436 -20.83 -11.38 4.07
C ILE A 436 -20.11 -11.28 2.72
N PRO A 437 -20.43 -10.29 1.86
CA PRO A 437 -19.74 -10.10 0.58
C PRO A 437 -18.29 -9.70 0.83
N ASP A 438 -17.40 -10.08 -0.09
CA ASP A 438 -15.97 -9.74 -0.06
C ASP A 438 -15.27 -10.16 1.23
N LEU A 439 -15.67 -11.32 1.73
CA LEU A 439 -15.09 -11.91 2.92
C LEU A 439 -13.61 -12.27 2.67
N PHE A 440 -12.75 -11.79 3.55
CA PHE A 440 -11.35 -12.19 3.66
C PHE A 440 -11.19 -13.13 4.86
N VAL A 441 -10.52 -14.26 4.65
CA VAL A 441 -10.19 -15.22 5.72
C VAL A 441 -8.73 -15.63 5.64
N THR A 442 -8.19 -16.07 6.77
CA THR A 442 -6.80 -16.56 6.85
C THR A 442 -6.79 -18.04 7.21
N ILE A 443 -6.08 -18.86 6.44
CA ILE A 443 -5.84 -20.26 6.76
C ILE A 443 -4.36 -20.49 7.07
N GLU A 444 -4.05 -21.56 7.79
CA GLU A 444 -2.68 -21.98 8.07
C GLU A 444 -2.53 -23.45 7.66
N THR A 445 -1.62 -23.76 6.75
CA THR A 445 -1.39 -25.14 6.30
C THR A 445 -0.15 -25.75 6.97
N ASN A 446 0.77 -24.89 7.40
CA ASN A 446 1.92 -25.26 8.22
C ASN A 446 2.39 -24.09 9.09
N ARG A 447 3.03 -24.42 10.21
CA ARG A 447 3.52 -23.47 11.20
C ARG A 447 5.04 -23.50 11.34
N GLY A 448 5.65 -22.32 11.25
CA GLY A 448 7.06 -22.07 11.51
C GLY A 448 7.91 -21.82 10.26
N CYS A 449 9.17 -21.44 10.48
CA CYS A 449 10.12 -21.11 9.42
C CYS A 449 11.51 -21.67 9.78
N PRO A 450 12.20 -22.38 8.87
CA PRO A 450 13.52 -22.94 9.15
C PRO A 450 14.66 -21.91 9.00
N TYR A 451 14.36 -20.67 8.60
CA TYR A 451 15.37 -19.64 8.34
C TYR A 451 15.62 -18.76 9.57
N GLY A 452 16.86 -18.31 9.75
CA GLY A 452 17.31 -17.52 10.91
C GLY A 452 17.44 -16.01 10.65
N CYS A 453 16.69 -15.47 9.68
CA CYS A 453 16.83 -14.06 9.28
C CYS A 453 16.62 -13.09 10.45
N THR A 454 17.56 -12.17 10.67
CA THR A 454 17.58 -11.32 11.88
C THR A 454 16.42 -10.32 11.92
N PHE A 455 15.99 -9.80 10.77
CA PHE A 455 14.87 -8.86 10.68
C PHE A 455 13.48 -9.49 10.92
N CYS A 456 13.38 -10.82 10.99
CA CYS A 456 12.11 -11.52 10.86
C CYS A 456 11.65 -12.13 12.18
N ASP A 457 10.45 -11.78 12.64
CA ASP A 457 9.88 -12.39 13.85
C ASP A 457 9.54 -13.87 13.65
N TRP A 458 9.11 -14.27 12.46
CA TRP A 458 8.85 -15.70 12.15
C TRP A 458 10.08 -16.60 12.32
N GLY A 459 11.27 -16.07 12.06
CA GLY A 459 12.55 -16.78 12.24
C GLY A 459 13.10 -16.70 13.67
N SER A 460 12.56 -15.79 14.49
CA SER A 460 13.02 -15.48 15.86
C SER A 460 12.83 -16.63 16.84
N ALA A 461 12.07 -17.66 16.44
CA ALA A 461 11.92 -18.94 17.13
C ALA A 461 13.04 -19.96 16.81
N THR A 462 14.27 -19.50 16.53
CA THR A 462 15.50 -20.29 16.26
C THR A 462 15.28 -21.49 15.33
N THR A 463 15.40 -21.30 14.01
CA THR A 463 15.51 -22.43 13.05
C THR A 463 14.37 -23.45 13.23
N SER A 464 13.17 -22.92 13.36
CA SER A 464 12.02 -23.65 13.85
C SER A 464 11.62 -24.77 12.88
N ARG A 465 11.60 -26.02 13.37
CA ARG A 465 11.11 -27.15 12.57
C ARG A 465 9.66 -26.88 12.17
N VAL A 466 9.39 -26.92 10.87
CA VAL A 466 8.06 -26.68 10.31
C VAL A 466 7.13 -27.85 10.66
N ARG A 467 6.00 -27.53 11.30
CA ARG A 467 4.91 -28.48 11.58
C ARG A 467 3.82 -28.29 10.55
N LYS A 468 3.20 -29.37 10.10
CA LYS A 468 2.20 -29.34 9.03
C LYS A 468 0.89 -29.82 9.60
N PHE A 469 -0.20 -29.13 9.31
CA PHE A 469 -1.54 -29.63 9.59
C PHE A 469 -1.86 -30.79 8.65
N ASP A 470 -2.79 -31.65 9.03
CA ASP A 470 -3.26 -32.73 8.17
C ASP A 470 -3.96 -32.18 6.90
N LEU A 471 -3.70 -32.80 5.75
CA LEU A 471 -4.26 -32.34 4.46
C LEU A 471 -5.78 -32.39 4.45
N ASP A 472 -6.39 -33.39 5.09
CA ASP A 472 -7.85 -33.54 5.15
C ASP A 472 -8.50 -32.34 5.87
N ARG A 473 -7.87 -31.85 6.94
CA ARG A 473 -8.30 -30.62 7.62
C ARG A 473 -8.18 -29.42 6.69
N VAL A 474 -7.01 -29.22 6.06
CA VAL A 474 -6.77 -28.09 5.15
C VAL A 474 -7.79 -28.11 4.00
N TYR A 475 -8.09 -29.28 3.44
CA TYR A 475 -9.11 -29.42 2.39
C TYR A 475 -10.50 -29.08 2.89
N ALA A 476 -10.87 -29.49 4.10
CA ALA A 476 -12.16 -29.15 4.68
C ALA A 476 -12.31 -27.64 4.94
N GLU A 477 -11.25 -26.97 5.42
CA GLU A 477 -11.22 -25.52 5.59
C GLU A 477 -11.35 -24.79 4.22
N LEU A 478 -10.71 -25.30 3.17
CA LEU A 478 -10.85 -24.77 1.81
C LEU A 478 -12.26 -24.98 1.23
N GLU A 479 -12.89 -26.11 1.49
CA GLU A 479 -14.30 -26.35 1.10
C GLU A 479 -15.24 -25.40 1.84
N TRP A 480 -14.98 -25.14 3.13
CA TRP A 480 -15.73 -24.11 3.87
C TRP A 480 -15.56 -22.74 3.21
N CYS A 481 -14.34 -22.35 2.80
CA CYS A 481 -14.10 -21.08 2.11
C CYS A 481 -14.91 -20.98 0.80
N GLY A 482 -14.92 -22.06 0.00
CA GLY A 482 -15.69 -22.14 -1.23
C GLY A 482 -17.20 -22.05 -0.99
N ALA A 483 -17.72 -22.75 0.01
CA ALA A 483 -19.13 -22.74 0.39
C ALA A 483 -19.59 -21.38 0.95
N ALA A 484 -18.70 -20.71 1.67
CA ALA A 484 -18.92 -19.38 2.22
C ALA A 484 -18.86 -18.25 1.17
N GLY A 485 -18.39 -18.54 -0.05
CA GLY A 485 -18.19 -17.52 -1.09
C GLY A 485 -17.07 -16.53 -0.75
N VAL A 486 -16.02 -16.99 -0.04
CA VAL A 486 -14.88 -16.16 0.35
C VAL A 486 -14.22 -15.55 -0.88
N SER A 487 -14.11 -14.21 -0.94
CA SER A 487 -13.43 -13.54 -2.06
C SER A 487 -11.91 -13.76 -2.00
N SER A 488 -11.33 -13.70 -0.80
CA SER A 488 -9.87 -13.71 -0.63
C SER A 488 -9.42 -14.61 0.51
N VAL A 489 -8.50 -15.52 0.22
CA VAL A 489 -7.86 -16.38 1.24
C VAL A 489 -6.40 -15.95 1.40
N GLY A 490 -6.03 -15.53 2.61
CA GLY A 490 -4.63 -15.36 3.02
C GLY A 490 -4.09 -16.64 3.64
N VAL A 491 -2.94 -17.12 3.19
CA VAL A 491 -2.26 -18.27 3.79
C VAL A 491 -1.18 -17.76 4.74
N ALA A 492 -1.38 -17.98 6.03
CA ALA A 492 -0.44 -17.62 7.09
C ALA A 492 0.70 -18.64 7.20
N ASP A 493 1.27 -19.07 6.07
CA ASP A 493 2.47 -19.92 6.00
C ASP A 493 3.68 -19.04 5.65
N ALA A 494 4.88 -19.33 6.21
CA ALA A 494 6.07 -18.52 5.89
C ALA A 494 6.69 -18.85 4.54
N ASN A 495 6.43 -20.05 4.01
CA ASN A 495 7.13 -20.63 2.86
C ASN A 495 6.25 -21.63 2.09
N PHE A 496 5.19 -21.15 1.46
CA PHE A 496 4.33 -21.94 0.58
C PHE A 496 5.08 -22.34 -0.72
N GLY A 497 5.00 -23.60 -1.10
CA GLY A 497 5.78 -24.20 -2.20
C GLY A 497 7.10 -24.83 -1.76
N MET A 498 7.34 -24.93 -0.45
CA MET A 498 8.50 -25.63 0.11
C MET A 498 8.35 -27.14 0.07
N PHE A 499 7.10 -27.64 0.04
CA PHE A 499 6.79 -29.07 0.04
C PHE A 499 5.97 -29.48 -1.17
N GLU A 500 6.06 -30.76 -1.53
CA GLU A 500 5.26 -31.34 -2.62
C GLU A 500 3.75 -31.21 -2.37
N ARG A 501 3.29 -31.37 -1.12
CA ARG A 501 1.88 -31.17 -0.73
C ARG A 501 1.31 -29.79 -1.04
N ASP A 502 2.17 -28.78 -1.19
CA ASP A 502 1.72 -27.42 -1.49
C ASP A 502 1.16 -27.33 -2.93
N ILE A 503 1.60 -28.25 -3.81
CA ILE A 503 0.95 -28.48 -5.12
C ILE A 503 -0.47 -29.01 -4.92
N GLU A 504 -0.64 -30.03 -4.08
CA GLU A 504 -1.95 -30.64 -3.83
C GLU A 504 -2.94 -29.62 -3.24
N ILE A 505 -2.45 -28.72 -2.38
CA ILE A 505 -3.24 -27.60 -1.84
C ILE A 505 -3.61 -26.62 -2.97
N ALA A 506 -2.67 -26.22 -3.82
CA ALA A 506 -2.97 -25.33 -4.95
C ALA A 506 -3.99 -25.93 -5.93
N GLU A 507 -3.87 -27.24 -6.22
CA GLU A 507 -4.82 -27.98 -7.05
C GLU A 507 -6.21 -28.05 -6.40
N LYS A 508 -6.26 -28.23 -5.07
CA LYS A 508 -7.51 -28.21 -4.31
C LYS A 508 -8.19 -26.84 -4.39
N VAL A 509 -7.47 -25.75 -4.16
CA VAL A 509 -8.03 -24.39 -4.24
C VAL A 509 -8.55 -24.12 -5.65
N ALA A 510 -7.79 -24.51 -6.68
CA ALA A 510 -8.21 -24.40 -8.06
C ALA A 510 -9.49 -25.20 -8.38
N ASP A 511 -9.65 -26.40 -7.80
CA ASP A 511 -10.88 -27.20 -7.89
C ASP A 511 -12.07 -26.50 -7.22
N VAL A 512 -11.89 -26.00 -6.00
CA VAL A 512 -12.92 -25.26 -5.27
C VAL A 512 -13.37 -24.05 -6.09
N ARG A 513 -12.43 -23.22 -6.59
CA ARG A 513 -12.74 -22.06 -7.44
C ARG A 513 -13.54 -22.43 -8.68
N ARG A 514 -13.20 -23.54 -9.36
CA ARG A 514 -13.96 -23.99 -10.54
C ARG A 514 -15.39 -24.42 -10.20
N ARG A 515 -15.63 -24.93 -8.99
CA ARG A 515 -16.97 -25.40 -8.54
C ARG A 515 -17.83 -24.27 -7.97
N THR A 516 -17.25 -23.35 -7.23
CA THR A 516 -17.99 -22.37 -6.42
C THR A 516 -17.87 -20.94 -6.94
N ALA A 517 -16.98 -20.70 -7.91
CA ALA A 517 -16.53 -19.36 -8.27
C ALA A 517 -15.91 -18.59 -7.07
N ALA A 518 -15.31 -19.29 -6.10
CA ALA A 518 -14.56 -18.68 -5.00
C ALA A 518 -13.38 -19.59 -4.56
N PRO A 519 -12.23 -19.06 -4.13
CA PRO A 519 -11.89 -17.65 -3.97
C PRO A 519 -11.35 -16.99 -5.24
N HIS A 520 -11.42 -15.66 -5.29
CA HIS A 520 -10.83 -14.85 -6.35
C HIS A 520 -9.32 -14.67 -6.17
N THR A 521 -8.85 -14.63 -4.91
CA THR A 521 -7.42 -14.49 -4.59
C THR A 521 -6.97 -15.55 -3.60
N PHE A 522 -5.71 -15.98 -3.76
CA PHE A 522 -5.04 -16.92 -2.85
C PHE A 522 -3.64 -16.37 -2.53
N GLY A 523 -3.57 -15.54 -1.50
CA GLY A 523 -2.36 -14.84 -1.10
C GLY A 523 -1.42 -15.72 -0.29
N VAL A 524 -0.19 -15.91 -0.75
CA VAL A 524 0.81 -16.78 -0.10
C VAL A 524 2.16 -16.08 0.03
N SER A 525 2.95 -16.46 1.04
CA SER A 525 4.39 -16.17 1.07
C SER A 525 5.15 -17.33 0.43
N TYR A 526 5.78 -17.12 -0.72
CA TYR A 526 6.44 -18.21 -1.44
C TYR A 526 7.74 -18.69 -0.78
N ALA A 527 8.09 -19.95 -1.09
CA ALA A 527 9.30 -20.57 -0.61
C ALA A 527 10.58 -19.83 -1.04
N LYS A 528 11.40 -19.49 -0.05
CA LYS A 528 12.56 -18.58 -0.21
C LYS A 528 13.78 -19.22 -0.87
N ASN A 529 14.08 -20.50 -0.59
CA ASN A 529 15.28 -21.21 -1.09
C ASN A 529 15.00 -22.42 -1.99
N THR A 530 13.76 -22.93 -2.00
CA THR A 530 13.37 -24.06 -2.84
C THR A 530 12.16 -23.67 -3.66
N VAL A 531 12.41 -23.37 -4.94
CA VAL A 531 11.40 -22.92 -5.91
C VAL A 531 10.92 -24.06 -6.83
N ARG A 532 11.19 -25.32 -6.47
CA ARG A 532 10.88 -26.49 -7.31
C ARG A 532 9.40 -26.57 -7.68
N HIS A 533 8.52 -26.14 -6.77
CA HIS A 533 7.07 -26.24 -6.92
C HIS A 533 6.43 -24.92 -7.37
N LEU A 534 7.19 -23.83 -7.41
CA LEU A 534 6.70 -22.47 -7.60
C LEU A 534 5.97 -22.29 -8.95
N GLU A 535 6.60 -22.75 -10.03
CA GLU A 535 6.02 -22.68 -11.37
C GLU A 535 4.69 -23.43 -11.48
N HIS A 536 4.63 -24.64 -10.93
CA HIS A 536 3.41 -25.46 -10.94
C HIS A 536 2.28 -24.79 -10.15
N ILE A 537 2.58 -24.29 -8.95
CA ILE A 537 1.61 -23.61 -8.09
C ILE A 537 1.04 -22.39 -8.80
N ILE A 538 1.90 -21.48 -9.31
CA ILE A 538 1.45 -20.25 -9.97
C ILE A 538 0.62 -20.58 -11.21
N ARG A 539 1.09 -21.52 -12.05
CA ARG A 539 0.36 -21.95 -13.25
C ARG A 539 -1.00 -22.56 -12.92
N THR A 540 -1.09 -23.34 -11.84
CA THR A 540 -2.34 -23.98 -11.38
C THR A 540 -3.35 -22.94 -10.92
N LEU A 541 -2.92 -21.98 -10.11
CA LEU A 541 -3.77 -20.90 -9.61
C LEU A 541 -4.21 -19.97 -10.75
N ALA A 542 -3.26 -19.50 -11.56
CA ALA A 542 -3.53 -18.64 -12.71
C ALA A 542 -4.49 -19.32 -13.72
N GLY A 543 -4.28 -20.60 -14.01
CA GLY A 543 -5.14 -21.39 -14.90
C GLY A 543 -6.57 -21.57 -14.38
N ALA A 544 -6.80 -21.40 -13.08
CA ALA A 544 -8.14 -21.39 -12.46
C ALA A 544 -8.75 -19.98 -12.35
N GLY A 545 -8.07 -18.94 -12.87
CA GLY A 545 -8.50 -17.56 -12.73
C GLY A 545 -8.39 -17.04 -11.28
N ILE A 546 -7.48 -17.62 -10.49
CA ILE A 546 -7.14 -17.14 -9.14
C ILE A 546 -5.97 -16.19 -9.29
N MET A 547 -6.10 -14.98 -8.74
CA MET A 547 -5.00 -14.05 -8.70
C MET A 547 -3.88 -14.59 -7.81
N ALA A 548 -2.73 -14.89 -8.42
CA ALA A 548 -1.50 -15.25 -7.72
C ALA A 548 -0.31 -14.57 -8.42
N GLN A 549 0.27 -13.55 -7.77
CA GLN A 549 1.52 -12.96 -8.24
C GLN A 549 2.68 -13.88 -7.87
N GLY A 550 3.60 -14.17 -8.80
CA GLY A 550 4.87 -14.78 -8.41
C GLY A 550 5.74 -13.77 -7.66
N VAL A 551 6.20 -14.11 -6.47
CA VAL A 551 7.07 -13.22 -5.68
C VAL A 551 8.34 -13.95 -5.26
N LEU A 552 9.48 -13.31 -5.50
CA LEU A 552 10.80 -13.79 -5.13
C LEU A 552 11.41 -12.90 -4.08
N SER A 553 11.33 -13.35 -2.83
CA SER A 553 11.80 -12.62 -1.67
C SER A 553 13.32 -12.73 -1.53
N LEU A 554 14.09 -11.85 -2.18
CA LEU A 554 15.56 -11.86 -2.09
C LEU A 554 16.07 -10.98 -0.94
N GLN A 555 15.34 -9.91 -0.62
CA GLN A 555 15.68 -8.85 0.34
C GLN A 555 16.91 -8.02 -0.05
N THR A 556 18.00 -8.67 -0.46
CA THR A 556 19.20 -8.09 -1.05
C THR A 556 19.96 -9.20 -1.78
N MET A 557 20.78 -8.86 -2.77
CA MET A 557 21.70 -9.78 -3.44
C MET A 557 23.15 -9.56 -3.01
N ASP A 558 23.43 -8.57 -2.15
CA ASP A 558 24.75 -8.34 -1.59
C ASP A 558 25.13 -9.41 -0.56
N ALA A 559 26.23 -10.12 -0.83
CA ALA A 559 26.67 -11.25 -0.01
C ALA A 559 27.04 -10.83 1.42
N GLY A 560 27.62 -9.65 1.62
CA GLY A 560 27.98 -9.13 2.94
C GLY A 560 26.75 -8.82 3.79
N THR A 561 25.76 -8.15 3.19
CA THR A 561 24.47 -7.86 3.85
C THR A 561 23.73 -9.15 4.17
N LEU A 562 23.71 -10.14 3.26
CA LEU A 562 23.09 -11.45 3.51
C LEU A 562 23.72 -12.18 4.70
N GLU A 563 25.05 -12.12 4.84
CA GLU A 563 25.77 -12.68 5.98
C GLU A 563 25.34 -12.00 7.28
N VAL A 564 25.34 -10.66 7.32
CA VAL A 564 24.95 -9.88 8.51
C VAL A 564 23.52 -10.19 8.98
N ILE A 565 22.58 -10.32 8.03
CA ILE A 565 21.17 -10.57 8.38
C ILE A 565 20.83 -12.05 8.55
N HIS A 566 21.83 -12.93 8.56
CA HIS A 566 21.70 -14.39 8.66
C HIS A 566 20.72 -14.97 7.63
N ARG A 567 20.87 -14.54 6.38
CA ARG A 567 20.04 -15.00 5.25
C ARG A 567 20.92 -15.69 4.21
N SER A 568 20.34 -16.70 3.57
CA SER A 568 20.89 -17.28 2.34
C SER A 568 19.79 -17.28 1.30
N ASN A 569 20.10 -16.83 0.09
CA ASN A 569 19.18 -16.80 -1.04
C ASN A 569 19.33 -18.03 -1.94
N ILE A 570 18.37 -18.19 -2.87
CA ILE A 570 18.57 -19.07 -4.03
C ILE A 570 19.81 -18.65 -4.83
N LYS A 571 20.47 -19.64 -5.42
CA LYS A 571 21.56 -19.37 -6.37
C LYS A 571 21.05 -18.55 -7.54
N THR A 572 21.84 -17.56 -7.95
CA THR A 572 21.51 -16.60 -9.01
C THR A 572 21.12 -17.29 -10.33
N GLU A 573 21.81 -18.35 -10.73
CA GLU A 573 21.52 -19.04 -12.00
C GLU A 573 20.14 -19.72 -11.99
N ARG A 574 19.73 -20.23 -10.82
CA ARG A 574 18.40 -20.82 -10.65
C ARG A 574 17.31 -19.75 -10.71
N TYR A 575 17.60 -18.59 -10.13
CA TYR A 575 16.70 -17.45 -10.19
C TYR A 575 16.48 -16.98 -11.63
N ASP A 576 17.57 -16.81 -12.39
CA ASP A 576 17.51 -16.38 -13.78
C ASP A 576 16.65 -17.33 -14.64
N GLY A 577 16.78 -18.65 -14.40
CA GLY A 577 15.93 -19.66 -15.04
C GLY A 577 14.43 -19.53 -14.73
N ILE A 578 14.05 -19.24 -13.48
CA ILE A 578 12.64 -19.02 -13.11
C ILE A 578 12.10 -17.75 -13.77
N ALA A 579 12.88 -16.66 -13.74
CA ALA A 579 12.47 -15.40 -14.35
C ALA A 579 12.22 -15.58 -15.86
N ALA A 580 13.08 -16.34 -16.55
CA ALA A 580 12.88 -16.70 -17.94
C ALA A 580 11.61 -17.55 -18.16
N GLN A 581 11.40 -18.60 -17.36
CA GLN A 581 10.22 -19.47 -17.44
C GLN A 581 8.91 -18.71 -17.23
N MET A 582 8.84 -17.87 -16.20
CA MET A 582 7.64 -17.07 -15.90
C MET A 582 7.31 -16.11 -17.04
N ARG A 583 8.31 -15.40 -17.58
CA ARG A 583 8.10 -14.52 -18.74
C ARG A 583 7.64 -15.28 -19.98
N GLN A 584 8.25 -16.42 -20.30
CA GLN A 584 7.84 -17.25 -21.45
C GLN A 584 6.41 -17.77 -21.30
N ALA A 585 5.96 -17.98 -20.06
CA ALA A 585 4.59 -18.38 -19.75
C ALA A 585 3.60 -17.20 -19.64
N GLY A 586 4.05 -15.96 -19.79
CA GLY A 586 3.23 -14.76 -19.60
C GLY A 586 2.74 -14.57 -18.15
N LEU A 587 3.46 -15.12 -17.17
CA LEU A 587 3.09 -15.07 -15.76
C LEU A 587 3.77 -13.89 -15.04
N PRO A 588 3.05 -13.15 -14.19
CA PRO A 588 3.61 -12.01 -13.47
C PRO A 588 4.61 -12.47 -12.40
N LEU A 589 5.75 -11.79 -12.34
CA LEU A 589 6.82 -12.04 -11.38
C LEU A 589 7.30 -10.71 -10.78
N MET A 590 7.66 -10.74 -9.50
CA MET A 590 8.18 -9.60 -8.76
C MET A 590 9.29 -10.04 -7.80
N ILE A 591 10.27 -9.17 -7.57
CA ILE A 591 11.30 -9.34 -6.55
C ILE A 591 10.91 -8.53 -5.33
N GLU A 592 11.11 -9.06 -4.12
CA GLU A 592 11.08 -8.24 -2.90
C GLU A 592 12.49 -7.92 -2.45
N LEU A 593 12.73 -6.64 -2.22
CA LEU A 593 13.94 -6.07 -1.65
C LEU A 593 13.61 -5.33 -0.34
N MET A 594 14.61 -5.24 0.51
CA MET A 594 14.60 -4.42 1.72
C MET A 594 15.68 -3.35 1.62
N MET A 595 15.27 -2.13 1.96
CA MET A 595 16.14 -0.97 2.03
C MET A 595 16.50 -0.69 3.50
N GLY A 596 17.76 -0.36 3.77
CA GLY A 596 18.24 -0.01 5.10
C GLY A 596 18.55 -1.22 5.99
N LEU A 597 18.91 -2.36 5.40
CA LEU A 597 19.38 -3.52 6.15
C LEU A 597 20.79 -3.25 6.73
N PRO A 598 21.10 -3.68 7.97
CA PRO A 598 22.48 -3.68 8.47
C PRO A 598 23.40 -4.46 7.53
N GLY A 599 24.54 -3.87 7.17
CA GLY A 599 25.46 -4.43 6.16
C GLY A 599 25.35 -3.76 4.79
N GLN A 600 24.23 -3.11 4.49
CA GLN A 600 23.98 -2.47 3.20
C GLN A 600 24.70 -1.12 3.08
N SER A 601 25.02 -0.72 1.86
CA SER A 601 25.53 0.60 1.47
C SER A 601 24.70 1.16 0.30
N VAL A 602 24.83 2.46 0.00
CA VAL A 602 24.14 3.05 -1.16
C VAL A 602 24.49 2.27 -2.43
N ALA A 603 25.77 1.95 -2.63
CA ALA A 603 26.24 1.22 -3.80
C ALA A 603 25.62 -0.19 -3.89
N SER A 604 25.64 -0.96 -2.81
CA SER A 604 25.07 -2.32 -2.82
C SER A 604 23.55 -2.30 -3.02
N PHE A 605 22.86 -1.27 -2.53
CA PHE A 605 21.44 -1.07 -2.81
C PHE A 605 21.20 -0.68 -4.27
N THR A 606 22.01 0.21 -4.85
CA THR A 606 21.94 0.54 -6.29
C THR A 606 22.14 -0.69 -7.17
N ASP A 607 23.11 -1.54 -6.82
CA ASP A 607 23.38 -2.80 -7.52
C ASP A 607 22.18 -3.75 -7.42
N ASP A 608 21.53 -3.84 -6.25
CA ASP A 608 20.31 -4.64 -6.09
C ASP A 608 19.19 -4.19 -7.04
N LEU A 609 19.00 -2.87 -7.19
CA LEU A 609 18.02 -2.31 -8.12
C LEU A 609 18.40 -2.58 -9.58
N GLN A 610 19.66 -2.38 -9.95
CA GLN A 610 20.16 -2.66 -11.30
C GLN A 610 20.00 -4.13 -11.68
N HIS A 611 20.25 -5.05 -10.75
CA HIS A 611 20.04 -6.49 -10.96
C HIS A 611 18.57 -6.86 -11.22
N CYS A 612 17.61 -6.10 -10.71
CA CYS A 612 16.19 -6.26 -11.03
C CYS A 612 15.90 -5.84 -12.48
N ILE A 613 16.47 -4.69 -12.89
CA ILE A 613 16.36 -4.12 -14.24
C ILE A 613 16.97 -5.07 -15.29
N ASP A 614 18.18 -5.58 -15.03
CA ASP A 614 18.86 -6.53 -15.92
C ASP A 614 17.98 -7.75 -16.23
N ARG A 615 17.17 -8.16 -15.26
CA ARG A 615 16.27 -9.31 -15.36
C ARG A 615 14.89 -8.98 -15.91
N GLU A 616 14.56 -7.72 -16.19
CA GLU A 616 13.21 -7.30 -16.58
C GLU A 616 12.13 -7.71 -15.56
N VAL A 617 12.47 -7.67 -14.25
CA VAL A 617 11.53 -8.01 -13.17
C VAL A 617 11.38 -6.79 -12.25
N PRO A 618 10.14 -6.30 -12.01
CA PRO A 618 9.92 -5.17 -11.10
C PRO A 618 10.26 -5.54 -9.65
N ALA A 619 10.62 -4.53 -8.86
CA ALA A 619 11.00 -4.70 -7.46
C ALA A 619 9.97 -4.06 -6.52
N ARG A 620 9.43 -4.84 -5.57
CA ARG A 620 8.77 -4.34 -4.36
C ARG A 620 9.85 -4.05 -3.33
N ILE A 621 9.98 -2.79 -2.94
CA ILE A 621 11.08 -2.34 -2.08
C ILE A 621 10.49 -1.81 -0.77
N ASN A 622 10.67 -2.59 0.29
CA ASN A 622 10.18 -2.27 1.63
C ASN A 622 11.29 -1.64 2.47
N GLN A 623 10.93 -0.67 3.30
CA GLN A 623 11.87 -0.10 4.28
C GLN A 623 12.02 -1.06 5.46
N THR A 624 13.24 -1.18 5.99
CA THR A 624 13.52 -2.09 7.12
C THR A 624 12.96 -1.50 8.41
N THR A 625 12.10 -2.26 9.08
CA THR A 625 11.58 -1.95 10.42
C THR A 625 12.11 -2.95 11.43
N VAL A 626 12.55 -2.45 12.58
CA VAL A 626 12.95 -3.31 13.70
C VAL A 626 11.69 -3.78 14.42
N LEU A 627 11.35 -5.07 14.26
CA LEU A 627 10.20 -5.67 14.93
C LEU A 627 10.56 -6.03 16.38
N VAL A 628 9.63 -5.79 17.31
CA VAL A 628 9.83 -5.93 18.76
C VAL A 628 10.43 -7.28 19.17
N ASN A 629 10.04 -8.36 18.50
CA ASN A 629 10.45 -9.73 18.84
C ASN A 629 11.47 -10.36 17.87
N SER A 630 11.89 -9.63 16.83
CA SER A 630 12.90 -10.13 15.89
C SER A 630 14.30 -10.19 16.53
N PRO A 631 15.21 -11.06 16.04
CA PRO A 631 16.61 -11.06 16.50
C PRO A 631 17.32 -9.73 16.27
N MET A 632 16.87 -8.93 15.29
CA MET A 632 17.39 -7.59 15.01
C MET A 632 17.10 -6.61 16.16
N ASN A 633 16.09 -6.85 16.98
CA ASN A 633 15.86 -6.07 18.19
C ASN A 633 16.67 -6.57 19.41
N ASP A 634 17.43 -7.67 19.28
CA ASP A 634 18.32 -8.10 20.37
C ASP A 634 19.29 -6.95 20.72
N PRO A 635 19.43 -6.59 22.01
CA PRO A 635 20.27 -5.47 22.42
C PRO A 635 21.73 -5.58 21.97
N ALA A 636 22.29 -6.79 21.93
CA ALA A 636 23.66 -7.00 21.47
C ALA A 636 23.76 -6.81 19.95
N TYR A 637 22.80 -7.32 19.18
CA TYR A 637 22.76 -7.12 17.72
C TYR A 637 22.61 -5.63 17.35
N ARG A 638 21.72 -4.91 18.03
CA ARG A 638 21.53 -3.46 17.82
C ARG A 638 22.79 -2.67 18.12
N ALA A 639 23.51 -3.02 19.19
CA ALA A 639 24.76 -2.38 19.57
C ALA A 639 25.89 -2.71 18.58
N GLU A 640 26.00 -3.96 18.13
CA GLU A 640 27.02 -4.41 17.17
C GLU A 640 26.94 -3.67 15.82
N HIS A 641 25.71 -3.44 15.35
CA HIS A 641 25.43 -2.80 14.07
C HIS A 641 25.06 -1.32 14.18
N GLU A 642 25.17 -0.73 15.38
CA GLU A 642 24.89 0.68 15.64
C GLU A 642 23.54 1.13 15.06
N ILE A 643 22.48 0.33 15.27
CA ILE A 643 21.16 0.55 14.66
C ILE A 643 20.45 1.72 15.32
N GLU A 644 20.19 2.77 14.54
CA GLU A 644 19.30 3.86 14.91
C GLU A 644 17.99 3.79 14.12
N THR A 645 16.90 4.18 14.77
CA THR A 645 15.55 4.13 14.20
C THR A 645 14.88 5.49 14.31
N ALA A 646 13.95 5.78 13.39
CA ALA A 646 13.16 7.01 13.37
C ALA A 646 12.35 7.22 14.65
N TYR A 647 11.90 6.12 15.25
CA TYR A 647 11.18 6.06 16.52
C TYR A 647 11.78 5.00 17.44
N PRO A 648 11.69 5.16 18.77
CA PRO A 648 12.14 4.12 19.70
C PRO A 648 11.45 2.79 19.41
N VAL A 649 12.23 1.71 19.34
CA VAL A 649 11.68 0.36 19.15
C VAL A 649 10.78 0.00 20.32
N GLY A 650 9.55 -0.41 20.03
CA GLY A 650 8.59 -0.82 21.03
C GLY A 650 7.31 -1.38 20.40
N PRO A 651 6.42 -1.95 21.22
CA PRO A 651 5.17 -2.52 20.73
C PRO A 651 4.26 -1.46 20.08
N GLY A 652 3.68 -1.78 18.93
CA GLY A 652 2.85 -0.89 18.13
C GLY A 652 3.60 0.25 17.43
N VAL A 653 4.94 0.19 17.35
CA VAL A 653 5.76 1.26 16.75
C VAL A 653 6.43 0.77 15.47
N HIS A 654 6.17 1.49 14.37
CA HIS A 654 6.90 1.32 13.11
C HIS A 654 8.33 1.91 13.20
N ALA A 655 9.21 1.24 13.95
CA ALA A 655 10.60 1.66 14.17
C ALA A 655 11.48 1.40 12.93
N GLN A 656 11.31 2.23 11.89
CA GLN A 656 12.11 2.19 10.67
C GLN A 656 13.58 2.54 10.95
N ILE A 657 14.51 1.79 10.38
CA ILE A 657 15.95 2.07 10.50
C ILE A 657 16.28 3.34 9.72
N THR A 658 17.05 4.24 10.35
CA THR A 658 17.50 5.49 9.74
C THR A 658 19.01 5.53 9.52
N SER A 659 19.78 4.79 10.32
CA SER A 659 21.22 4.65 10.16
C SER A 659 21.69 3.32 10.76
N THR A 660 22.84 2.85 10.31
CA THR A 660 23.57 1.73 10.90
C THR A 660 25.07 2.01 10.82
N LYS A 661 25.88 1.09 11.33
CA LYS A 661 27.33 1.09 11.16
C LYS A 661 27.78 1.18 9.69
N THR A 662 26.96 0.75 8.72
CA THR A 662 27.34 0.72 7.29
C THR A 662 26.74 1.85 6.46
N PHE A 663 25.81 2.63 7.00
CA PHE A 663 25.24 3.78 6.29
C PHE A 663 24.73 4.86 7.26
N THR A 664 24.92 6.12 6.89
CA THR A 664 24.45 7.28 7.66
C THR A 664 22.99 7.62 7.35
N ALA A 665 22.39 8.55 8.10
CA ALA A 665 21.07 9.09 7.78
C ALA A 665 20.99 9.78 6.41
N GLU A 666 22.09 10.38 5.95
CA GLU A 666 22.19 10.98 4.60
C GLU A 666 22.19 9.88 3.53
N ASP A 667 22.94 8.80 3.74
CA ASP A 667 22.95 7.63 2.86
C ASP A 667 21.56 7.00 2.78
N HIS A 668 20.86 6.87 3.90
CA HIS A 668 19.48 6.38 3.93
C HIS A 668 18.54 7.28 3.11
N GLY A 669 18.67 8.59 3.21
CA GLY A 669 17.96 9.55 2.35
C GLY A 669 18.27 9.38 0.86
N HIS A 670 19.52 9.04 0.53
CA HIS A 670 19.92 8.72 -0.84
C HIS A 670 19.28 7.40 -1.32
N MET A 671 19.31 6.34 -0.51
CA MET A 671 18.62 5.08 -0.83
C MET A 671 17.13 5.30 -1.08
N GLU A 672 16.45 6.11 -0.26
CA GLU A 672 15.03 6.42 -0.47
C GLU A 672 14.80 7.17 -1.81
N SER A 673 15.72 8.05 -2.20
CA SER A 673 15.68 8.70 -3.52
C SER A 673 15.83 7.70 -4.67
N LEU A 674 16.74 6.74 -4.55
CA LEU A 674 16.95 5.67 -5.54
C LEU A 674 15.73 4.73 -5.62
N ARG A 675 15.16 4.37 -4.46
CA ARG A 675 13.94 3.57 -4.37
C ARG A 675 12.79 4.23 -5.12
N ARG A 676 12.58 5.53 -4.95
CA ARG A 676 11.53 6.29 -5.65
C ARG A 676 11.78 6.37 -7.15
N SER A 677 13.02 6.62 -7.56
CA SER A 677 13.42 6.57 -8.98
C SER A 677 13.12 5.22 -9.60
N MET A 678 13.44 4.11 -8.92
CA MET A 678 13.09 2.77 -9.39
C MET A 678 11.57 2.60 -9.54
N ILE A 679 10.79 3.06 -8.57
CA ILE A 679 9.33 2.96 -8.65
C ILE A 679 8.77 3.75 -9.84
N VAL A 680 9.13 5.04 -9.95
CA VAL A 680 8.60 5.94 -10.98
C VAL A 680 9.11 5.56 -12.38
N TYR A 681 10.42 5.43 -12.55
CA TYR A 681 11.01 5.28 -13.88
C TYR A 681 10.97 3.85 -14.41
N GLU A 682 11.12 2.86 -13.52
CA GLU A 682 11.19 1.44 -13.90
C GLU A 682 9.89 0.69 -13.61
N ASN A 683 9.36 0.66 -12.38
CA ASN A 683 8.15 -0.12 -12.07
C ASN A 683 6.91 0.42 -12.80
N PHE A 684 6.74 1.74 -12.83
CA PHE A 684 5.69 2.40 -13.64
C PHE A 684 6.09 2.62 -15.10
N GLY A 685 7.31 2.23 -15.47
CA GLY A 685 7.75 2.18 -16.87
C GLY A 685 7.97 3.55 -17.52
N MET A 686 8.02 4.64 -16.75
CA MET A 686 8.03 6.00 -17.30
C MET A 686 9.25 6.34 -18.16
N LEU A 687 10.40 5.71 -17.89
CA LEU A 687 11.63 5.88 -18.68
C LEU A 687 12.22 4.56 -19.19
N ARG A 688 11.51 3.44 -19.03
CA ARG A 688 12.09 2.10 -19.17
C ARG A 688 12.63 1.81 -20.58
N LEU A 689 11.88 2.08 -21.65
CA LEU A 689 12.38 1.82 -23.01
C LEU A 689 13.53 2.76 -23.36
N ALA A 690 13.41 4.02 -22.97
CA ALA A 690 14.46 5.01 -23.18
C ALA A 690 15.75 4.62 -22.45
N SER A 691 15.67 4.07 -21.23
CA SER A 691 16.85 3.65 -20.47
C SER A 691 17.56 2.45 -21.10
N ARG A 692 16.82 1.47 -21.65
CA ARG A 692 17.43 0.38 -22.44
C ARG A 692 18.14 0.90 -23.69
N TYR A 693 17.53 1.87 -24.39
CA TYR A 693 18.16 2.48 -25.57
C TYR A 693 19.44 3.23 -25.20
N VAL A 694 19.42 4.02 -24.14
CA VAL A 694 20.61 4.72 -23.61
C VAL A 694 21.72 3.74 -23.27
N ARG A 695 21.40 2.61 -22.61
CA ARG A 695 22.39 1.58 -22.29
C ARG A 695 23.00 0.98 -23.55
N HIS A 696 22.21 0.70 -24.57
CA HIS A 696 22.72 0.17 -25.85
C HIS A 696 23.70 1.13 -26.53
N GLU A 697 23.32 2.41 -26.60
CA GLU A 697 24.10 3.41 -27.33
C GLU A 697 25.33 3.93 -26.57
N THR A 698 25.30 3.91 -25.23
CA THR A 698 26.32 4.58 -24.40
C THR A 698 27.01 3.67 -23.38
N GLY A 699 26.48 2.48 -23.12
CA GLY A 699 26.94 1.60 -22.04
C GLY A 699 26.55 2.07 -20.63
N ARG A 700 25.85 3.21 -20.49
CA ARG A 700 25.38 3.72 -19.19
C ARG A 700 24.29 2.82 -18.61
N LEU A 701 24.42 2.47 -17.34
CA LEU A 701 23.43 1.67 -16.63
C LEU A 701 22.16 2.49 -16.35
N GLU A 702 21.03 1.79 -16.19
CA GLU A 702 19.74 2.41 -16.02
C GLU A 702 19.64 3.16 -14.68
N MET A 703 20.17 2.60 -13.59
CA MET A 703 20.20 3.30 -12.30
C MET A 703 21.06 4.56 -12.34
N ASP A 704 22.19 4.56 -13.07
CA ASP A 704 23.02 5.75 -13.26
C ASP A 704 22.28 6.83 -14.06
N LEU A 705 21.51 6.43 -15.07
CA LEU A 705 20.66 7.35 -15.85
C LEU A 705 19.56 7.94 -14.96
N TYR A 706 18.89 7.12 -14.17
CA TYR A 706 17.81 7.55 -13.28
C TYR A 706 18.32 8.53 -12.22
N GLU A 707 19.50 8.28 -11.64
CA GLU A 707 20.14 9.21 -10.73
C GLU A 707 20.55 10.51 -11.43
N LEU A 708 21.09 10.45 -12.65
CA LEU A 708 21.46 11.62 -13.45
C LEU A 708 20.24 12.49 -13.79
N VAL A 709 19.16 11.89 -14.27
CA VAL A 709 17.89 12.59 -14.55
C VAL A 709 17.38 13.27 -13.28
N ARG A 710 17.34 12.53 -12.17
CA ARG A 710 16.91 13.06 -10.87
C ARG A 710 17.79 14.26 -10.48
N THR A 711 19.08 14.06 -10.26
CA THR A 711 20.01 15.08 -9.75
C THR A 711 20.04 16.35 -10.63
N ARG A 712 20.08 16.21 -11.96
CA ARG A 712 20.07 17.35 -12.89
C ARG A 712 18.75 18.10 -12.90
N THR A 713 17.62 17.39 -12.90
CA THR A 713 16.29 18.04 -12.89
C THR A 713 16.00 18.71 -11.54
N PHE A 714 16.57 18.23 -10.44
CA PHE A 714 16.52 18.92 -9.14
C PHE A 714 17.37 20.20 -9.12
N ALA A 715 18.56 20.17 -9.74
CA ALA A 715 19.48 21.31 -9.78
C ALA A 715 19.04 22.39 -10.77
N GLU A 716 18.54 21.99 -11.94
CA GLU A 716 18.16 22.87 -13.06
C GLU A 716 16.69 22.64 -13.50
N PRO A 717 15.70 22.73 -12.60
CA PRO A 717 14.29 22.46 -12.93
C PRO A 717 13.72 23.40 -14.00
N GLU A 718 14.32 24.57 -14.20
CA GLU A 718 13.94 25.48 -15.30
C GLU A 718 14.33 24.94 -16.68
N ARG A 719 15.47 24.24 -16.75
CA ARG A 719 15.94 23.68 -18.01
C ARG A 719 15.15 22.43 -18.40
N TRP A 720 14.63 21.71 -17.40
CA TRP A 720 13.95 20.42 -17.49
C TRP A 720 12.59 20.40 -16.79
N PRO A 721 11.68 21.31 -17.11
CA PRO A 721 10.47 21.51 -16.33
C PRO A 721 9.58 20.26 -16.19
N ALA A 722 9.27 19.57 -17.29
CA ALA A 722 8.37 18.42 -17.26
C ALA A 722 9.02 17.22 -16.54
N LEU A 723 10.32 17.00 -16.76
CA LEU A 723 11.08 15.98 -16.05
C LEU A 723 11.26 16.29 -14.57
N ALA A 724 11.43 17.55 -14.19
CA ALA A 724 11.52 17.95 -12.78
C ALA A 724 10.21 17.69 -12.05
N LEU A 725 9.06 17.92 -12.70
CA LEU A 725 7.75 17.58 -12.14
C LEU A 725 7.56 16.08 -12.04
N LEU A 726 7.95 15.31 -13.07
CA LEU A 726 7.96 13.85 -13.04
C LEU A 726 8.76 13.32 -11.84
N ALA A 727 10.01 13.76 -11.71
CA ALA A 727 10.94 13.32 -10.66
C ALA A 727 10.46 13.68 -9.24
N ARG A 728 9.70 14.79 -9.11
CA ARG A 728 9.27 15.30 -7.80
C ARG A 728 7.93 14.78 -7.34
N PHE A 729 6.99 14.60 -8.28
CA PHE A 729 5.58 14.49 -7.93
C PHE A 729 4.93 13.18 -8.35
N ALA A 730 5.45 12.52 -9.39
CA ALA A 730 4.80 11.33 -9.93
C ALA A 730 4.66 10.20 -8.90
N TYR A 731 5.61 10.08 -7.97
CA TYR A 731 5.52 9.11 -6.88
C TYR A 731 4.33 9.35 -5.94
N SER A 732 4.01 10.62 -5.65
CA SER A 732 2.97 10.98 -4.68
C SER A 732 1.60 11.13 -5.33
N THR A 733 1.54 11.64 -6.55
CA THR A 733 0.27 11.84 -7.25
C THR A 733 -0.16 10.61 -8.02
N MET A 734 0.79 9.71 -8.34
CA MET A 734 0.58 8.62 -9.27
C MET A 734 -0.19 9.13 -10.49
N ALA A 735 0.26 10.23 -11.08
CA ALA A 735 -0.41 10.91 -12.20
C ALA A 735 0.63 11.42 -13.21
N PRO A 736 0.26 11.55 -14.51
CA PRO A 736 1.06 12.31 -15.45
C PRO A 736 1.34 13.72 -14.91
N PRO A 737 2.57 14.25 -15.03
CA PRO A 737 2.84 15.65 -14.72
C PRO A 737 2.26 16.53 -15.83
N TYR A 738 0.94 16.75 -15.77
CA TYR A 738 0.03 17.28 -16.81
C TYR A 738 0.05 16.53 -18.16
N SER A 739 1.19 16.37 -18.84
CA SER A 739 1.25 15.85 -20.22
C SER A 739 2.48 14.99 -20.50
N TRP A 740 2.26 13.79 -21.03
CA TRP A 740 3.33 12.88 -21.41
C TRP A 740 4.16 13.36 -22.60
N SER A 741 3.57 14.00 -23.60
CA SER A 741 4.33 14.48 -24.76
C SER A 741 5.36 15.54 -24.37
N LEU A 742 5.04 16.38 -23.38
CA LEU A 742 5.97 17.39 -22.84
C LEU A 742 7.09 16.73 -22.03
N VAL A 743 6.79 15.69 -21.24
CA VAL A 743 7.81 14.87 -20.56
C VAL A 743 8.76 14.23 -21.57
N VAL A 744 8.23 13.64 -22.64
CA VAL A 744 9.00 12.96 -23.68
C VAL A 744 9.85 13.95 -24.49
N ALA A 745 9.34 15.17 -24.73
CA ALA A 745 10.11 16.23 -25.37
C ALA A 745 11.29 16.71 -24.51
N ASP A 746 11.08 16.88 -23.21
CA ASP A 746 12.16 17.21 -22.28
C ASP A 746 13.15 16.05 -22.15
N LEU A 747 12.67 14.79 -22.14
CA LEU A 747 13.51 13.60 -22.16
C LEU A 747 14.40 13.55 -23.40
N ARG A 748 13.87 13.81 -24.60
CA ARG A 748 14.67 13.87 -25.83
C ARG A 748 15.83 14.84 -25.69
N ARG A 749 15.52 16.09 -25.30
CA ARG A 749 16.54 17.13 -25.09
C ARG A 749 17.55 16.72 -24.02
N PHE A 750 17.09 16.13 -22.92
CA PHE A 750 17.96 15.67 -21.84
C PHE A 750 18.94 14.60 -22.33
N LEU A 751 18.45 13.61 -23.08
CA LEU A 751 19.28 12.52 -23.61
C LEU A 751 20.30 13.04 -24.63
N VAL A 752 19.95 14.04 -25.44
CA VAL A 752 20.88 14.66 -26.39
C VAL A 752 21.92 15.53 -25.66
N ASP A 753 21.48 16.45 -24.81
CA ASP A 753 22.33 17.47 -24.21
C ASP A 753 23.20 16.95 -23.05
N GLU A 754 22.63 16.11 -22.17
CA GLU A 754 23.29 15.65 -20.94
C GLU A 754 23.90 14.26 -21.07
N VAL A 755 23.31 13.38 -21.89
CA VAL A 755 23.77 11.98 -22.06
C VAL A 755 24.62 11.82 -23.32
N GLY A 756 24.41 12.63 -24.36
CA GLY A 756 25.16 12.56 -25.61
C GLY A 756 24.64 11.53 -26.60
N VAL A 757 23.35 11.18 -26.51
CA VAL A 757 22.68 10.31 -27.49
C VAL A 757 22.46 11.06 -28.80
N ALA A 758 22.58 10.38 -29.95
CA ALA A 758 22.33 10.98 -31.24
C ALA A 758 20.86 11.38 -31.41
N ASP A 759 20.61 12.60 -31.90
CA ASP A 759 19.26 13.07 -32.24
C ASP A 759 18.87 12.58 -33.64
N ASP A 760 18.44 11.32 -33.73
CA ASP A 760 18.13 10.64 -34.99
C ASP A 760 16.77 9.91 -34.97
N ALA A 761 16.48 9.19 -36.05
CA ALA A 761 15.24 8.43 -36.21
C ALA A 761 15.13 7.26 -35.22
N ALA A 762 16.24 6.72 -34.72
CA ALA A 762 16.22 5.64 -33.73
C ALA A 762 15.82 6.18 -32.35
N LEU A 763 16.34 7.34 -31.95
CA LEU A 763 15.88 8.05 -30.75
C LEU A 763 14.39 8.44 -30.88
N ASP A 764 13.96 8.91 -32.04
CA ASP A 764 12.55 9.22 -32.29
C ASP A 764 11.64 7.98 -32.13
N ALA A 765 12.02 6.87 -32.74
CA ALA A 765 11.28 5.61 -32.69
C ALA A 765 11.08 5.13 -31.23
N VAL A 766 12.16 5.10 -30.42
CA VAL A 766 12.05 4.64 -29.03
C VAL A 766 11.23 5.59 -28.16
N LEU A 767 11.34 6.90 -28.36
CA LEU A 767 10.58 7.88 -27.57
C LEU A 767 9.09 7.89 -27.92
N ARG A 768 8.74 7.67 -29.19
CA ARG A 768 7.34 7.49 -29.61
C ARG A 768 6.75 6.19 -29.05
N ALA A 769 7.51 5.10 -29.05
CA ALA A 769 7.12 3.86 -28.40
C ALA A 769 6.95 4.05 -26.88
N GLN A 770 7.87 4.74 -26.22
CA GLN A 770 7.78 5.08 -24.79
C GLN A 770 6.52 5.89 -24.48
N HIS A 771 6.21 6.93 -25.27
CA HIS A 771 5.00 7.74 -25.10
C HIS A 771 3.72 6.90 -25.25
N ALA A 772 3.67 6.04 -26.27
CA ALA A 772 2.51 5.21 -26.55
C ALA A 772 2.16 4.24 -25.39
N LEU A 773 3.15 3.81 -24.60
CA LEU A 773 2.97 2.90 -23.46
C LEU A 773 2.49 3.58 -22.17
N LEU A 774 2.43 4.92 -22.11
CA LEU A 774 2.09 5.63 -20.88
C LEU A 774 0.57 5.85 -20.74
N PRO A 775 -0.05 5.48 -19.61
CA PRO A 775 -1.49 5.58 -19.44
C PRO A 775 -1.90 7.04 -19.27
N ALA A 776 -3.02 7.43 -19.88
CA ALA A 776 -3.60 8.75 -19.66
C ALA A 776 -5.11 8.71 -19.90
N GLN A 777 -5.85 9.51 -19.12
CA GLN A 777 -7.29 9.60 -19.26
C GLN A 777 -7.67 10.12 -20.67
N GLY A 778 -8.74 9.55 -21.23
CA GLY A 778 -9.28 9.99 -22.53
C GLY A 778 -8.55 9.42 -23.75
N ARG A 779 -7.57 8.53 -23.57
CA ARG A 779 -6.97 7.77 -24.68
C ARG A 779 -7.96 6.77 -25.26
N GLU A 780 -7.97 6.66 -26.59
CA GLU A 780 -8.70 5.64 -27.31
C GLU A 780 -7.75 4.48 -27.65
N PHE A 781 -8.20 3.25 -27.45
CA PHE A 781 -7.44 2.03 -27.70
C PHE A 781 -8.22 1.05 -28.60
N PRO A 782 -7.54 0.18 -29.38
CA PRO A 782 -6.09 0.05 -29.49
C PRO A 782 -5.44 1.19 -30.30
N VAL A 783 -4.17 1.49 -30.01
CA VAL A 783 -3.33 2.44 -30.76
C VAL A 783 -2.27 1.67 -31.55
N ALA A 784 -2.03 2.07 -32.79
CA ALA A 784 -0.91 1.61 -33.60
C ALA A 784 -0.08 2.82 -34.08
N ILE A 785 1.22 2.80 -33.80
CA ILE A 785 2.15 3.83 -34.27
C ILE A 785 3.19 3.25 -35.22
N GLU A 786 3.36 3.87 -36.38
CA GLU A 786 4.42 3.55 -37.33
C GLU A 786 5.73 4.23 -36.90
N VAL A 787 6.82 3.48 -36.84
CA VAL A 787 8.15 3.96 -36.43
C VAL A 787 9.19 3.57 -37.48
N ASP A 788 10.19 4.44 -37.69
CA ASP A 788 11.23 4.23 -38.71
C ASP A 788 12.17 3.06 -38.40
N HIS A 789 12.20 2.63 -37.13
CA HIS A 789 12.95 1.48 -36.65
C HIS A 789 12.06 0.60 -35.76
N ASP A 790 12.08 -0.72 -35.99
CA ASP A 790 11.25 -1.70 -35.32
C ASP A 790 11.68 -1.92 -33.86
N VAL A 791 11.10 -1.11 -32.98
CA VAL A 791 11.33 -1.16 -31.53
C VAL A 791 10.88 -2.51 -30.95
N THR A 792 9.84 -3.14 -31.51
CA THR A 792 9.33 -4.42 -31.03
C THR A 792 10.31 -5.56 -31.33
N ALA A 793 10.85 -5.62 -32.55
CA ALA A 793 11.87 -6.60 -32.91
C ALA A 793 13.17 -6.39 -32.11
N TRP A 794 13.61 -5.14 -31.94
CA TRP A 794 14.79 -4.81 -31.13
C TRP A 794 14.61 -5.21 -29.66
N HIS A 795 13.46 -4.88 -29.05
CA HIS A 795 13.15 -5.27 -27.67
C HIS A 795 13.07 -6.79 -27.51
N ALA A 796 12.43 -7.49 -28.46
CA ALA A 796 12.38 -8.95 -28.45
C ALA A 796 13.77 -9.59 -28.52
N ALA A 797 14.69 -9.03 -29.34
CA ALA A 797 16.07 -9.47 -29.42
C ALA A 797 16.83 -9.23 -28.10
N MET A 798 16.62 -8.09 -27.44
CA MET A 798 17.14 -7.82 -26.09
C MET A 798 16.66 -8.85 -25.09
N VAL A 799 15.36 -9.11 -25.03
CA VAL A 799 14.78 -10.09 -24.11
C VAL A 799 15.32 -11.49 -24.38
N ALA A 800 15.48 -11.87 -25.66
CA ALA A 800 16.07 -13.15 -26.04
C ALA A 800 17.53 -13.28 -25.60
N ALA A 801 18.37 -12.26 -25.83
CA ALA A 801 19.76 -12.27 -25.35
C ALA A 801 19.85 -12.43 -23.83
N LYS A 802 18.97 -11.76 -23.08
CA LYS A 802 18.86 -11.93 -21.62
C LYS A 802 18.46 -13.35 -21.22
N HIS A 803 17.61 -14.04 -21.99
CA HIS A 803 17.24 -15.44 -21.72
C HIS A 803 18.40 -16.40 -22.01
N ASP A 804 19.27 -16.04 -22.96
CA ASP A 804 20.47 -16.81 -23.32
C ASP A 804 21.66 -16.56 -22.36
N GLY A 805 21.42 -15.85 -21.25
CA GLY A 805 22.41 -15.63 -20.18
C GLY A 805 23.15 -14.30 -20.26
N HIS A 806 22.85 -13.45 -21.26
CA HIS A 806 23.48 -12.14 -21.43
C HIS A 806 22.74 -11.04 -20.66
N LEU A 807 22.61 -11.19 -19.33
CA LEU A 807 21.83 -10.24 -18.52
C LEU A 807 22.47 -8.84 -18.46
N HIS A 808 23.79 -8.78 -18.33
CA HIS A 808 24.53 -7.53 -18.12
C HIS A 808 25.13 -6.96 -19.41
N ASP A 809 25.48 -7.83 -20.35
CA ASP A 809 26.19 -7.55 -21.58
C ASP A 809 25.31 -7.68 -22.83
N TRP A 810 23.98 -7.81 -22.70
CA TRP A 810 23.05 -7.88 -23.84
C TRP A 810 23.29 -6.86 -24.97
N PRO A 811 23.77 -5.61 -24.73
CA PRO A 811 24.05 -4.69 -25.84
C PRO A 811 25.09 -5.22 -26.83
N ASP A 812 26.03 -6.05 -26.38
CA ASP A 812 27.07 -6.65 -27.21
C ASP A 812 26.53 -7.78 -28.12
N HIS A 813 25.35 -8.31 -27.79
CA HIS A 813 24.71 -9.44 -28.48
C HIS A 813 23.49 -9.03 -29.31
N VAL A 814 23.07 -7.77 -29.22
CA VAL A 814 21.86 -7.26 -29.88
C VAL A 814 22.26 -6.16 -30.86
N ALA A 815 21.79 -6.27 -32.09
CA ALA A 815 22.05 -5.23 -33.09
C ALA A 815 21.42 -3.89 -32.67
N PRO A 816 22.11 -2.74 -32.85
CA PRO A 816 21.57 -1.42 -32.49
C PRO A 816 20.22 -1.14 -33.16
N LEU A 817 19.34 -0.38 -32.51
CA LEU A 817 17.98 -0.10 -33.01
C LEU A 817 17.98 0.45 -34.45
N ARG A 818 18.94 1.32 -34.79
CA ARG A 818 19.13 1.88 -36.15
C ARG A 818 19.33 0.84 -37.26
N SER A 819 19.68 -0.40 -36.92
CA SER A 819 19.86 -1.49 -37.88
C SER A 819 18.58 -2.27 -38.17
N HIS A 820 17.53 -2.06 -37.37
CA HIS A 820 16.20 -2.62 -37.59
C HIS A 820 15.45 -1.71 -38.57
N GLY A 821 14.76 -2.29 -39.55
CA GLY A 821 13.93 -1.54 -40.50
C GLY A 821 12.68 -0.96 -39.86
N PRO A 822 11.79 -0.31 -40.62
CA PRO A 822 10.54 0.24 -40.09
C PRO A 822 9.64 -0.82 -39.45
N GLY A 823 8.90 -0.42 -38.43
CA GLY A 823 8.00 -1.30 -37.67
C GLY A 823 6.74 -0.59 -37.19
N VAL A 824 5.87 -1.36 -36.51
CA VAL A 824 4.62 -0.87 -35.94
C VAL A 824 4.56 -1.28 -34.48
N VAL A 825 4.36 -0.32 -33.58
CA VAL A 825 4.11 -0.60 -32.15
C VAL A 825 2.61 -0.54 -31.90
N THR A 826 2.05 -1.64 -31.41
CA THR A 826 0.64 -1.74 -31.01
C THR A 826 0.51 -1.70 -29.49
N VAL A 827 -0.46 -0.92 -29.00
CA VAL A 827 -0.76 -0.75 -27.58
C VAL A 827 -2.26 -0.83 -27.34
N ASP A 828 -2.67 -1.57 -26.31
CA ASP A 828 -4.06 -1.69 -25.87
C ASP A 828 -4.19 -1.50 -24.35
N ASP A 829 -5.41 -1.25 -23.86
CA ASP A 829 -5.71 -1.08 -22.43
C ASP A 829 -6.89 -1.97 -21.99
N PRO A 830 -6.79 -3.31 -22.13
CA PRO A 830 -7.87 -4.24 -21.77
C PRO A 830 -8.21 -4.20 -20.26
N ASP A 831 -7.24 -3.73 -19.48
CA ASP A 831 -7.26 -3.57 -18.03
C ASP A 831 -7.81 -2.19 -17.61
N ARG A 832 -8.11 -1.29 -18.55
CA ARG A 832 -8.61 0.07 -18.25
C ARG A 832 -7.69 0.85 -17.28
N ILE A 833 -6.38 0.61 -17.31
CA ILE A 833 -5.36 1.27 -16.47
C ILE A 833 -5.50 2.79 -16.56
N SER A 834 -5.71 3.28 -17.78
CA SER A 834 -5.87 4.72 -18.09
C SER A 834 -7.12 5.34 -17.44
N GLU A 835 -8.11 4.53 -17.10
CA GLU A 835 -9.37 4.97 -16.49
C GLU A 835 -9.38 4.76 -14.97
N ILE A 836 -8.82 3.65 -14.49
CA ILE A 836 -8.99 3.23 -13.08
C ILE A 836 -7.71 3.33 -12.25
N SER A 837 -6.52 3.24 -12.85
CA SER A 837 -5.25 3.14 -12.11
C SER A 837 -4.46 4.45 -12.05
N VAL A 838 -4.72 5.39 -12.96
CA VAL A 838 -4.14 6.74 -12.89
C VAL A 838 -4.68 7.46 -11.66
N GLY A 839 -3.81 7.83 -10.74
CA GLY A 839 -4.15 8.57 -9.52
C GLY A 839 -4.21 7.78 -8.23
N LEU A 840 -4.16 6.44 -8.31
CA LEU A 840 -4.27 5.60 -7.12
C LEU A 840 -2.93 5.58 -6.38
N ASN A 841 -2.87 6.28 -5.23
CA ASN A 841 -1.67 6.38 -4.40
C ASN A 841 -1.55 5.22 -3.37
N GLY A 842 -0.32 4.92 -2.95
CA GLY A 842 -0.01 4.33 -1.64
C GLY A 842 0.04 2.80 -1.54
N ILE A 843 -1.00 2.08 -1.97
CA ILE A 843 -1.10 0.62 -1.71
C ILE A 843 -0.69 -0.21 -2.94
N HIS A 844 -0.72 0.40 -4.12
CA HIS A 844 -0.66 -0.32 -5.38
C HIS A 844 0.78 -0.59 -5.87
N GLY A 845 1.73 0.28 -5.48
CA GLY A 845 3.15 0.07 -5.72
C GLY A 845 3.74 -1.12 -4.95
N SER A 846 3.09 -1.56 -3.87
CA SER A 846 3.44 -2.82 -3.19
C SER A 846 2.75 -4.02 -3.85
N LEU A 847 1.51 -3.92 -4.35
CA LEU A 847 0.81 -5.03 -5.02
C LEU A 847 1.30 -5.35 -6.46
N GLY A 848 2.38 -4.72 -6.91
CA GLY A 848 2.96 -4.97 -8.23
C GLY A 848 2.13 -4.49 -9.40
N ILE A 849 1.39 -3.42 -9.17
CA ILE A 849 0.66 -2.69 -10.20
C ILE A 849 1.67 -1.87 -10.99
N ASN A 850 1.75 -2.16 -12.29
CA ASN A 850 2.54 -1.38 -13.24
C ASN A 850 1.61 -0.60 -14.16
N TRP A 851 2.12 0.49 -14.71
CA TRP A 851 1.40 1.37 -15.63
C TRP A 851 1.64 1.03 -17.09
N GLU A 852 2.29 -0.09 -17.35
CA GLU A 852 2.54 -0.50 -18.71
C GLU A 852 1.24 -0.98 -19.33
N LEU A 853 0.83 -0.32 -20.39
CA LEU A 853 -0.28 -0.74 -21.25
C LEU A 853 0.08 -2.03 -22.00
N ASP A 854 -0.94 -2.81 -22.41
CA ASP A 854 -0.73 -4.09 -23.10
C ASP A 854 -0.02 -3.87 -24.44
N SER A 855 1.12 -4.54 -24.63
CA SER A 855 1.95 -4.41 -25.82
C SER A 855 2.98 -5.54 -25.91
N PRO A 856 3.52 -5.87 -27.11
CA PRO A 856 4.72 -6.70 -27.22
C PRO A 856 5.95 -6.19 -26.44
N LEU A 857 5.90 -4.93 -25.99
CA LEU A 857 6.94 -4.28 -25.19
C LEU A 857 6.69 -4.41 -23.68
N SER A 858 5.47 -4.76 -23.22
CA SER A 858 5.13 -4.74 -21.79
C SER A 858 5.59 -5.99 -21.04
N ARG A 859 5.83 -5.84 -19.73
CA ARG A 859 6.02 -6.98 -18.81
C ARG A 859 4.69 -7.66 -18.51
N ALA A 860 4.74 -8.96 -18.26
CA ALA A 860 3.58 -9.68 -17.73
C ALA A 860 3.12 -9.05 -16.40
N ARG A 861 1.81 -8.83 -16.25
CA ARG A 861 1.20 -8.19 -15.09
C ARG A 861 -0.04 -8.95 -14.63
N ILE A 862 -0.49 -8.64 -13.43
CA ILE A 862 -1.80 -9.06 -12.94
C ILE A 862 -2.84 -8.14 -13.58
N SER A 863 -3.96 -8.68 -14.06
CA SER A 863 -5.02 -7.87 -14.63
C SER A 863 -5.60 -6.95 -13.55
N SER A 864 -5.71 -5.65 -13.84
CA SER A 864 -6.33 -4.67 -12.95
C SER A 864 -7.81 -4.98 -12.69
N SER A 865 -8.51 -5.65 -13.61
CA SER A 865 -9.89 -6.11 -13.40
C SER A 865 -10.01 -7.09 -12.23
N GLN A 866 -8.92 -7.79 -11.91
CA GLN A 866 -8.81 -8.65 -10.74
C GLN A 866 -8.41 -7.85 -9.48
N LEU A 867 -7.83 -6.66 -9.62
CA LEU A 867 -7.40 -5.75 -8.54
C LEU A 867 -8.53 -4.79 -8.09
N VAL A 868 -9.52 -4.50 -8.94
CA VAL A 868 -10.68 -3.66 -8.58
C VAL A 868 -11.48 -4.27 -7.41
N ASP A 869 -11.44 -5.59 -7.22
CA ASP A 869 -12.04 -6.25 -6.04
C ASP A 869 -11.29 -5.92 -4.74
N PHE A 870 -10.02 -5.48 -4.79
CA PHE A 870 -9.23 -5.09 -3.61
C PHE A 870 -9.60 -3.70 -3.06
N ASP A 871 -10.04 -2.78 -3.93
CA ASP A 871 -10.49 -1.43 -3.55
C ASP A 871 -11.76 -1.43 -2.69
N GLN A 872 -12.51 -2.54 -2.67
CA GLN A 872 -13.65 -2.74 -1.77
C GLN A 872 -13.26 -3.38 -0.43
N ILE A 873 -12.03 -3.89 -0.31
CA ILE A 873 -11.57 -4.69 0.83
C ILE A 873 -10.76 -3.87 1.84
N LEU A 874 -10.03 -2.84 1.39
CA LEU A 874 -9.25 -1.96 2.27
C LEU A 874 -10.00 -0.66 2.59
N PRO A 875 -10.23 -0.34 3.88
CA PRO A 875 -10.82 0.94 4.24
C PRO A 875 -9.90 2.08 3.79
N ARG A 876 -10.44 3.07 3.07
CA ARG A 876 -9.77 4.34 2.71
C ARG A 876 -9.26 5.15 3.93
N HIS A 877 -9.50 4.68 5.16
CA HIS A 877 -9.25 5.40 6.41
C HIS A 877 -8.00 4.96 7.21
N GLN A 878 -7.14 4.06 6.69
CA GLN A 878 -5.93 3.63 7.42
C GLN A 878 -4.67 4.45 7.12
N VAL A 879 -4.75 5.61 6.48
CA VAL A 879 -3.57 6.45 6.17
C VAL A 879 -3.24 7.48 7.28
N ASP A 880 -4.11 7.66 8.27
CA ASP A 880 -3.91 8.62 9.38
C ASP A 880 -3.65 7.95 10.75
N ALA A 881 -2.81 6.92 10.80
CA ALA A 881 -2.34 6.32 12.07
C ALA A 881 -0.81 6.30 12.16
#